data_AF-A0A2U2X538-F1
#
_entry.id   AF-A0A2U2X538-F1
#
_cell.length_a   1.000
_cell.length_b   1.000
_cell.length_c   1.000
_cell.angle_alpha   90.00
_cell.angle_beta   90.00
_cell.angle_gamma   90.00
#
_symmetry.space_group_name_H-M   'P 1'
#
loop_
_entity.id
_entity.type
_entity.pdbx_description
1 polymer ?
#
loop_
_entity_poly.entity_id
_entity_poly.type
_entity_poly.pdbx_seq_one_letter_code
_entity_poly.pdbx_strand_id
1 'polypeptide(L)'
;MLVPFVSFSQTQIYFSENWNQDGGEVPLFYKNASATDDIGNVYMAGSTINTNNNHDIIIQKFDADGGLLWQQTFNGAANMDDMAADIYVDANYDVFITGTSVEHVNHDDDLVVLKYKSDGQFQWASYYDNGGSPTPKDYGTAITGDNNGSLFVTGSSFSTNNQMDYVTLRINSSNGAHLWVSRYDHVSLNDVAAKIELHGNQLYITGGSQMTFNKWELATVVYNTSNGNLTAEKRSQGNATHGLNEVYDLSVDNSGNVYVTGAVVNQNTGYDISIYKLDPQLNILWEAQYDGYGADDRGKGVKVDDLGNVYVTGFVSNPNEGKNYSLLKYNSAGSLQWSREFNGEANLDDEAVQVLIRSNQDVFVTGSAINNVDEGIVTLGYKPNGEIFTQAKFGGENGLVAKPTGIANDIAGNIIVIGKIEVPSGNSRNITVKYNLMEKSFNPVMVNGEPSHNANEVIIRFDRSAVNYGAIDRKGFIAGKLSDFVKPSVIGLMNEKLNMEVSRLNTFKIFRRMTTADSLSVTRLGDTIKVDDFWATLSVVFPNSFNILDGIDSLNLIRNIIHFSEPNRIAVYEGIIPNDPLFSIFNPPYYNPTNQTGLVGSLRGINLVSTNPPPGSPFLLEQGGWALETGKSDIKVGVFDSGINWRHEDLGDGSWSGSRVKGGWDYGKGVHPSSQMNSDPVTTTAQNGHGTAVAGIIGAIRNNGKGVAGIAGGDFEEGIAGVSLYSLRTSTTSNTLGDDSLFTITTASEAIVEGAVFNPLTNFGFGLNIHNYSWRIDGAHPEIDTILFTLRNAVNTAFKNNVIQVASSGNLGQFHEHLADTSFFPASFNDEWILKVGAYEPMTFGSNPIKRRASFSAFGRNVDLLAPGMGPQVHTLLNTGDLTAGFNSYRSFNGTSASAPHVSGVAGLMLSLHNPDYNPLYPNKLSQEDVEYILQENAFPVTEDPMLPFGSNLSVPNKYSGFGALNAFTSLEKSSLPYRVRHFDFKVNKDAGIIYVSNQNIEFPEGIDGIPSGSQILQTTVYEVTHTFNHNLPLNEIFIDGWVRNASSDLYSLEDTLFNSHWSGVKIDAIDESNATLTGYYYSTEVLTNGVTSLVISPEPDSNDDFKFAYSVYTKDTSYHLNVDENNLTSDEVTVFPNPTNDVINVLFSNKAHDFSIYDIMGRKIQNFNIENSSDKSLKVDVSTLPKGMYLFIFNKGESFITKKIIKQ
;
A
#
# COMPACT_ATOMS: atom_id res chain seq x y z
N MET A 1 31.01 -18.95 -3.04
CA MET A 1 30.83 -20.09 -2.10
C MET A 1 29.47 -20.68 -2.44
N LEU A 2 29.39 -21.95 -2.87
CA LEU A 2 28.15 -22.59 -3.32
C LEU A 2 27.21 -22.80 -2.12
N VAL A 3 26.06 -22.12 -2.10
CA VAL A 3 24.99 -22.31 -1.11
C VAL A 3 24.25 -23.62 -1.45
N PRO A 4 23.94 -24.51 -0.49
CA PRO A 4 23.33 -25.80 -0.76
C PRO A 4 21.88 -25.63 -1.26
N PHE A 5 21.54 -26.39 -2.30
CA PHE A 5 20.23 -26.45 -2.94
C PHE A 5 19.12 -26.91 -1.98
N VAL A 6 18.16 -26.02 -1.73
CA VAL A 6 16.84 -26.36 -1.20
C VAL A 6 15.83 -26.12 -2.32
N SER A 7 14.87 -27.04 -2.51
CA SER A 7 13.81 -26.85 -3.51
C SER A 7 12.94 -25.64 -3.11
N PHE A 8 13.06 -24.53 -3.85
CA PHE A 8 12.19 -23.37 -3.70
C PHE A 8 10.86 -23.64 -4.42
N SER A 9 9.85 -24.11 -3.69
CA SER A 9 8.46 -24.15 -4.14
C SER A 9 7.61 -23.45 -3.09
N GLN A 10 6.97 -22.36 -3.47
CA GLN A 10 6.11 -21.54 -2.60
C GLN A 10 4.80 -21.21 -3.32
N THR A 11 3.82 -20.65 -2.62
CA THR A 11 2.51 -20.34 -3.19
C THR A 11 2.03 -18.97 -2.74
N GLN A 12 1.66 -18.14 -3.72
CA GLN A 12 0.95 -16.88 -3.50
C GLN A 12 -0.57 -17.16 -3.52
N ILE A 13 -1.30 -16.63 -2.54
CA ILE A 13 -2.76 -16.81 -2.45
C ILE A 13 -3.49 -15.60 -3.03
N TYR A 14 -4.41 -15.86 -3.96
CA TYR A 14 -5.36 -14.87 -4.46
C TYR A 14 -6.74 -15.18 -3.87
N PHE A 15 -7.20 -14.31 -2.97
CA PHE A 15 -8.53 -14.40 -2.39
C PHE A 15 -9.51 -13.62 -3.26
N SER A 16 -10.10 -14.32 -4.22
CA SER A 16 -10.82 -13.74 -5.34
C SER A 16 -12.32 -13.93 -5.15
N GLU A 17 -13.09 -12.86 -5.30
CA GLU A 17 -14.54 -12.89 -5.33
C GLU A 17 -15.01 -13.74 -6.51
N ASN A 18 -15.61 -14.89 -6.24
CA ASN A 18 -16.13 -15.80 -7.27
C ASN A 18 -17.45 -15.24 -7.83
N TRP A 19 -18.43 -15.07 -6.96
CA TRP A 19 -19.73 -14.47 -7.27
C TRP A 19 -20.31 -13.77 -6.05
N ASN A 20 -21.23 -12.85 -6.30
CA ASN A 20 -22.07 -12.23 -5.27
C ASN A 20 -23.54 -12.24 -5.74
N GLN A 21 -24.47 -12.24 -4.80
CA GLN A 21 -25.91 -12.20 -5.07
C GLN A 21 -26.64 -11.34 -4.04
N ASP A 22 -27.47 -10.42 -4.54
CA ASP A 22 -28.40 -9.63 -3.75
C ASP A 22 -29.75 -10.35 -3.59
N GLY A 23 -30.40 -10.13 -2.44
CA GLY A 23 -31.70 -10.68 -2.11
C GLY A 23 -32.71 -9.62 -1.67
N GLY A 24 -33.62 -10.04 -0.78
CA GLY A 24 -34.73 -9.22 -0.28
C GLY A 24 -34.29 -7.88 0.32
N GLU A 25 -35.15 -6.87 0.20
CA GLU A 25 -34.94 -5.52 0.72
C GLU A 25 -35.59 -5.36 2.10
N VAL A 26 -34.98 -4.64 3.03
CA VAL A 26 -35.46 -4.43 4.40
C VAL A 26 -35.13 -3.01 4.92
N PRO A 27 -36.08 -2.30 5.56
CA PRO A 27 -35.85 -1.00 6.17
C PRO A 27 -35.12 -1.12 7.52
N LEU A 28 -35.33 -2.22 8.23
CA LEU A 28 -34.60 -2.61 9.43
C LEU A 28 -34.00 -3.99 9.21
N PHE A 29 -32.68 -4.10 9.36
CA PHE A 29 -31.99 -5.35 9.10
C PHE A 29 -31.83 -6.18 10.37
N TYR A 30 -32.28 -7.43 10.31
CA TYR A 30 -32.11 -8.45 11.34
C TYR A 30 -31.01 -9.44 10.92
N LYS A 31 -30.59 -10.32 11.84
CA LYS A 31 -29.52 -11.29 11.58
C LYS A 31 -29.92 -12.27 10.47
N ASN A 32 -29.03 -12.50 9.50
CA ASN A 32 -29.16 -13.59 8.52
C ASN A 32 -28.43 -14.84 8.99
N ALA A 33 -28.93 -15.99 8.53
CA ALA A 33 -28.31 -17.29 8.73
C ALA A 33 -28.00 -17.96 7.39
N SER A 34 -26.93 -18.75 7.35
CA SER A 34 -26.52 -19.49 6.16
C SER A 34 -26.12 -20.91 6.47
N ALA A 35 -26.37 -21.81 5.52
CA ALA A 35 -25.88 -23.18 5.53
C ALA A 35 -25.33 -23.57 4.16
N THR A 36 -24.52 -24.63 4.11
CA THR A 36 -24.01 -25.22 2.87
C THR A 36 -24.23 -26.72 2.86
N ASP A 37 -24.54 -27.28 1.69
CA ASP A 37 -24.57 -28.73 1.52
C ASP A 37 -23.21 -29.29 1.03
N ASP A 38 -23.11 -30.61 0.97
CA ASP A 38 -21.89 -31.34 0.59
C ASP A 38 -21.54 -31.25 -0.91
N ILE A 39 -22.44 -30.70 -1.75
CA ILE A 39 -22.18 -30.38 -3.16
C ILE A 39 -21.87 -28.89 -3.39
N GLY A 40 -21.83 -28.09 -2.32
CA GLY A 40 -21.36 -26.70 -2.35
C GLY A 40 -22.43 -25.65 -2.67
N ASN A 41 -23.71 -26.02 -2.64
CA ASN A 41 -24.80 -25.05 -2.71
C ASN A 41 -24.85 -24.22 -1.42
N VAL A 42 -25.29 -22.97 -1.55
CA VAL A 42 -25.42 -22.03 -0.44
C VAL A 42 -26.88 -21.76 -0.17
N TYR A 43 -27.28 -21.89 1.09
CA TYR A 43 -28.62 -21.59 1.57
C TYR A 43 -28.55 -20.37 2.48
N MET A 44 -29.46 -19.43 2.29
CA MET A 44 -29.57 -18.23 3.14
C MET A 44 -31.01 -18.07 3.60
N ALA A 45 -31.17 -17.72 4.87
CA ALA A 45 -32.44 -17.32 5.46
C ALA A 45 -32.30 -15.94 6.10
N GLY A 46 -33.27 -15.07 5.82
CA GLY A 46 -33.33 -13.70 6.31
C GLY A 46 -34.74 -13.15 6.23
N SER A 47 -34.87 -11.82 6.09
CA SER A 47 -36.15 -11.13 5.88
C SER A 47 -36.18 -10.29 4.60
N THR A 48 -37.37 -9.99 4.10
CA THR A 48 -37.66 -9.08 2.98
C THR A 48 -38.90 -8.25 3.29
N ILE A 49 -39.10 -7.09 2.67
CA ILE A 49 -40.36 -6.35 2.77
C ILE A 49 -41.39 -6.80 1.76
N ASN A 50 -42.63 -6.88 2.22
CA ASN A 50 -43.79 -7.04 1.36
C ASN A 50 -44.40 -5.68 0.97
N THR A 51 -45.46 -5.71 0.16
CA THR A 51 -46.14 -4.52 -0.36
C THR A 51 -46.81 -3.64 0.70
N ASN A 52 -46.99 -4.14 1.92
CA ASN A 52 -47.57 -3.40 3.06
C ASN A 52 -46.50 -2.83 3.99
N ASN A 53 -45.21 -2.92 3.63
CA ASN A 53 -44.07 -2.50 4.46
C ASN A 53 -43.91 -3.30 5.76
N ASN A 54 -44.38 -4.55 5.77
CA ASN A 54 -44.08 -5.54 6.82
C ASN A 54 -42.97 -6.48 6.34
N HIS A 55 -42.26 -7.09 7.28
CA HIS A 55 -41.19 -8.05 7.02
C HIS A 55 -41.78 -9.44 6.78
N ASP A 56 -41.30 -10.15 5.76
CA ASP A 56 -41.60 -11.55 5.49
C ASP A 56 -40.28 -12.33 5.55
N ILE A 57 -40.33 -13.63 5.87
CA ILE A 57 -39.13 -14.48 5.81
C ILE A 57 -38.77 -14.73 4.34
N ILE A 58 -37.49 -14.62 3.99
CA ILE A 58 -36.95 -15.03 2.69
C ILE A 58 -35.96 -16.18 2.86
N ILE A 59 -36.09 -17.19 2.00
CA ILE A 59 -35.15 -18.31 1.89
C ILE A 59 -34.65 -18.38 0.46
N GLN A 60 -33.33 -18.43 0.28
CA GLN A 60 -32.69 -18.52 -1.03
C GLN A 60 -31.74 -19.71 -1.05
N LYS A 61 -31.71 -20.42 -2.19
CA LYS A 61 -30.70 -21.44 -2.50
C LYS A 61 -29.96 -21.04 -3.77
N PHE A 62 -28.64 -21.01 -3.67
CA PHE A 62 -27.72 -20.77 -4.78
C PHE A 62 -26.93 -22.04 -5.08
N ASP A 63 -26.65 -22.29 -6.35
CA ASP A 63 -25.66 -23.29 -6.73
C ASP A 63 -24.23 -22.84 -6.36
N ALA A 64 -23.26 -23.73 -6.53
CA ALA A 64 -21.87 -23.45 -6.20
C ALA A 64 -21.26 -22.29 -6.99
N ASP A 65 -21.80 -21.96 -8.16
CA ASP A 65 -21.38 -20.91 -9.08
C ASP A 65 -22.17 -19.60 -8.92
N GLY A 66 -23.13 -19.57 -7.98
CA GLY A 66 -23.91 -18.39 -7.62
C GLY A 66 -25.20 -18.22 -8.39
N GLY A 67 -25.59 -19.21 -9.21
CA GLY A 67 -26.91 -19.24 -9.83
C GLY A 67 -27.99 -19.45 -8.77
N LEU A 68 -28.98 -18.55 -8.71
CA LEU A 68 -30.16 -18.74 -7.86
C LEU A 68 -30.96 -19.95 -8.37
N LEU A 69 -30.99 -21.03 -7.60
CA LEU A 69 -31.74 -22.25 -7.91
C LEU A 69 -33.22 -22.09 -7.56
N TRP A 70 -33.50 -21.55 -6.39
CA TRP A 70 -34.86 -21.18 -5.99
C TRP A 70 -34.85 -20.13 -4.87
N GLN A 71 -35.98 -19.43 -4.76
CA GLN A 71 -36.26 -18.49 -3.69
C GLN A 71 -37.70 -18.70 -3.22
N GLN A 72 -37.90 -18.64 -1.91
CA GLN A 72 -39.22 -18.69 -1.28
C GLN A 72 -39.37 -17.52 -0.31
N THR A 73 -40.59 -17.00 -0.23
CA THR A 73 -40.99 -16.06 0.81
C THR A 73 -42.06 -16.72 1.67
N PHE A 74 -42.00 -16.49 2.98
CA PHE A 74 -43.00 -16.96 3.92
C PHE A 74 -43.59 -15.77 4.66
N ASN A 75 -44.91 -15.67 4.61
CA ASN A 75 -45.71 -14.62 5.20
C ASN A 75 -46.78 -15.28 6.07
N GLY A 76 -46.80 -14.94 7.35
CA GLY A 76 -47.73 -15.45 8.33
C GLY A 76 -49.18 -15.10 8.00
N ALA A 77 -50.14 -15.84 8.56
CA ALA A 77 -51.56 -15.63 8.26
C ALA A 77 -52.09 -14.23 8.65
N ALA A 78 -51.42 -13.52 9.57
CA ALA A 78 -51.76 -12.14 9.93
C ALA A 78 -51.20 -11.10 8.96
N ASN A 79 -50.25 -11.46 8.09
CA ASN A 79 -49.53 -10.53 7.22
C ASN A 79 -48.92 -9.35 7.99
N MET A 80 -48.20 -9.68 9.06
CA MET A 80 -47.43 -8.77 9.90
C MET A 80 -45.93 -9.11 9.76
N ASP A 81 -45.07 -8.66 10.68
CA ASP A 81 -43.64 -8.92 10.58
C ASP A 81 -43.29 -10.37 10.93
N ASP A 82 -42.67 -11.08 9.99
CA ASP A 82 -42.12 -12.42 10.11
C ASP A 82 -40.59 -12.38 9.88
N MET A 83 -39.85 -13.12 10.71
CA MET A 83 -38.37 -13.05 10.74
C MET A 83 -37.74 -14.42 10.90
N ALA A 84 -36.71 -14.70 10.12
CA ALA A 84 -35.86 -15.88 10.29
C ALA A 84 -34.78 -15.60 11.33
N ALA A 85 -34.41 -16.63 12.10
CA ALA A 85 -33.32 -16.57 13.06
C ALA A 85 -32.17 -17.52 12.70
N ASP A 86 -32.50 -18.73 12.25
CA ASP A 86 -31.51 -19.78 11.98
C ASP A 86 -32.00 -20.80 10.94
N ILE A 87 -31.05 -21.50 10.32
CA ILE A 87 -31.27 -22.45 9.21
C ILE A 87 -30.51 -23.76 9.44
N TYR A 88 -31.18 -24.89 9.23
CA TYR A 88 -30.60 -26.23 9.24
C TYR A 88 -30.90 -26.94 7.92
N VAL A 89 -29.89 -27.58 7.33
CA VAL A 89 -30.02 -28.38 6.11
C VAL A 89 -29.64 -29.82 6.45
N ASP A 90 -30.54 -30.77 6.19
CA ASP A 90 -30.30 -32.17 6.50
C ASP A 90 -29.52 -32.91 5.39
N ALA A 91 -29.17 -34.17 5.64
CA ALA A 91 -28.46 -35.02 4.68
C ALA A 91 -29.24 -35.35 3.38
N ASN A 92 -30.55 -35.07 3.32
CA ASN A 92 -31.35 -35.16 2.09
C ASN A 92 -31.49 -33.80 1.39
N TYR A 93 -30.83 -32.77 1.92
CA TYR A 93 -30.92 -31.37 1.52
C TYR A 93 -32.31 -30.76 1.74
N ASP A 94 -33.13 -31.33 2.62
CA ASP A 94 -34.32 -30.66 3.11
C ASP A 94 -33.89 -29.48 4.00
N VAL A 95 -34.60 -28.36 3.89
CA VAL A 95 -34.25 -27.09 4.53
C VAL A 95 -35.25 -26.78 5.64
N PHE A 96 -34.73 -26.47 6.81
CA PHE A 96 -35.51 -26.16 8.00
C PHE A 96 -35.13 -24.78 8.54
N ILE A 97 -36.12 -23.92 8.73
CA ILE A 97 -35.93 -22.56 9.26
C ILE A 97 -36.61 -22.46 10.60
N THR A 98 -36.00 -21.76 11.56
CA THR A 98 -36.73 -21.27 12.74
C THR A 98 -36.67 -19.76 12.82
N GLY A 99 -37.66 -19.17 13.49
CA GLY A 99 -37.76 -17.76 13.71
C GLY A 99 -39.09 -17.40 14.36
N THR A 100 -39.66 -16.30 13.90
CA THR A 100 -40.90 -15.73 14.45
C THR A 100 -41.88 -15.44 13.32
N SER A 101 -43.16 -15.74 13.54
CA SER A 101 -44.23 -15.39 12.62
C SER A 101 -45.50 -15.03 13.37
N VAL A 102 -46.42 -14.30 12.74
CA VAL A 102 -47.71 -13.96 13.37
C VAL A 102 -48.89 -14.57 12.62
N GLU A 103 -49.63 -15.45 13.28
CA GLU A 103 -50.79 -16.13 12.68
C GLU A 103 -52.10 -15.31 12.78
N HIS A 104 -52.26 -14.46 13.79
CA HIS A 104 -53.48 -13.66 13.98
C HIS A 104 -53.19 -12.19 14.31
N VAL A 105 -53.91 -11.26 13.68
CA VAL A 105 -53.74 -9.78 13.86
C VAL A 105 -53.96 -9.26 15.29
N ASN A 106 -54.52 -10.09 16.18
CA ASN A 106 -54.74 -9.79 17.60
C ASN A 106 -53.88 -10.67 18.53
N HIS A 107 -53.04 -11.55 17.97
CA HIS A 107 -52.06 -12.34 18.72
C HIS A 107 -50.69 -11.69 18.57
N ASP A 108 -49.86 -11.92 19.59
CA ASP A 108 -48.47 -11.54 19.62
C ASP A 108 -47.60 -12.62 18.92
N ASP A 109 -46.32 -12.32 18.75
CA ASP A 109 -45.31 -13.08 17.99
C ASP A 109 -45.23 -14.59 18.35
N ASP A 110 -45.32 -15.51 17.38
CA ASP A 110 -45.22 -16.97 17.61
C ASP A 110 -43.90 -17.58 17.12
N LEU A 111 -43.36 -18.56 17.85
CA LEU A 111 -42.18 -19.32 17.40
C LEU A 111 -42.61 -20.21 16.24
N VAL A 112 -41.93 -20.07 15.10
CA VAL A 112 -42.21 -20.86 13.89
C VAL A 112 -41.04 -21.74 13.49
N VAL A 113 -41.36 -22.92 12.95
CA VAL A 113 -40.44 -23.83 12.28
C VAL A 113 -41.01 -24.18 10.91
N LEU A 114 -40.26 -23.90 9.85
CA LEU A 114 -40.66 -24.14 8.47
C LEU A 114 -39.85 -25.29 7.88
N LYS A 115 -40.49 -26.10 7.02
CA LYS A 115 -39.79 -27.11 6.20
C LYS A 115 -40.00 -26.86 4.71
N TYR A 116 -38.90 -26.92 3.96
CA TYR A 116 -38.85 -26.98 2.51
C TYR A 116 -38.08 -28.21 2.05
N LYS A 117 -38.44 -28.73 0.88
CA LYS A 117 -37.62 -29.73 0.18
C LYS A 117 -36.39 -29.10 -0.47
N SER A 118 -35.45 -29.94 -0.89
CA SER A 118 -34.24 -29.53 -1.61
C SER A 118 -34.49 -28.74 -2.91
N ASP A 119 -35.67 -28.89 -3.51
CA ASP A 119 -36.17 -28.17 -4.69
C ASP A 119 -36.97 -26.89 -4.36
N GLY A 120 -37.07 -26.53 -3.08
CA GLY A 120 -37.77 -25.33 -2.61
C GLY A 120 -39.27 -25.51 -2.40
N GLN A 121 -39.82 -26.73 -2.52
CA GLN A 121 -41.25 -26.96 -2.23
C GLN A 121 -41.53 -26.93 -0.72
N PHE A 122 -42.38 -26.00 -0.28
CA PHE A 122 -42.89 -25.93 1.09
C PHE A 122 -43.62 -27.24 1.48
N GLN A 123 -43.37 -27.73 2.70
CA GLN A 123 -43.98 -28.97 3.22
C GLN A 123 -44.92 -28.70 4.39
N TRP A 124 -44.45 -28.00 5.42
CA TRP A 124 -45.23 -27.69 6.61
C TRP A 124 -44.63 -26.51 7.38
N ALA A 125 -45.46 -25.86 8.18
CA ALA A 125 -45.09 -24.94 9.24
C ALA A 125 -45.55 -25.52 10.57
N SER A 126 -44.73 -25.39 11.60
CA SER A 126 -45.02 -25.81 12.97
C SER A 126 -44.85 -24.61 13.88
N TYR A 127 -45.89 -24.30 14.65
CA TYR A 127 -45.93 -23.14 15.53
C TYR A 127 -45.94 -23.58 16.98
N TYR A 128 -45.34 -22.77 17.83
CA TYR A 128 -45.43 -22.90 19.27
C TYR A 128 -45.97 -21.61 19.87
N ASP A 129 -47.13 -21.73 20.53
CA ASP A 129 -47.77 -20.70 21.34
C ASP A 129 -47.99 -21.29 22.74
N ASN A 130 -47.46 -20.63 23.77
CA ASN A 130 -47.64 -21.07 25.16
C ASN A 130 -49.05 -20.78 25.72
N GLY A 131 -49.87 -19.94 25.07
CA GLY A 131 -51.28 -19.66 25.42
C GLY A 131 -51.52 -19.13 26.84
N GLY A 132 -50.46 -18.87 27.61
CA GLY A 132 -50.49 -18.61 29.05
C GLY A 132 -50.44 -17.14 29.42
N SER A 133 -50.10 -16.25 28.50
CA SER A 133 -50.07 -14.80 28.70
C SER A 133 -51.23 -14.14 27.92
N PRO A 134 -51.82 -13.05 28.43
CA PRO A 134 -52.74 -12.21 27.64
C PRO A 134 -52.07 -11.51 26.46
N THR A 135 -50.74 -11.52 26.37
CA THR A 135 -49.91 -10.99 25.26
C THR A 135 -48.72 -11.94 24.98
N PRO A 136 -48.96 -13.17 24.48
CA PRO A 136 -47.95 -14.22 24.41
C PRO A 136 -46.93 -13.96 23.28
N LYS A 137 -45.66 -13.74 23.64
CA LYS A 137 -44.55 -13.56 22.69
C LYS A 137 -43.59 -14.74 22.79
N ASP A 138 -43.44 -15.45 21.69
CA ASP A 138 -42.65 -16.65 21.53
C ASP A 138 -41.71 -16.49 20.31
N TYR A 139 -40.39 -16.59 20.54
CA TYR A 139 -39.37 -16.30 19.53
C TYR A 139 -38.48 -17.53 19.32
N GLY A 140 -38.40 -18.04 18.10
CA GLY A 140 -37.40 -19.05 17.72
C GLY A 140 -36.02 -18.42 17.52
N THR A 141 -34.97 -19.03 18.08
CA THR A 141 -33.61 -18.45 18.04
C THR A 141 -32.57 -19.34 17.40
N ALA A 142 -32.70 -20.67 17.51
CA ALA A 142 -31.75 -21.61 16.91
C ALA A 142 -32.36 -22.99 16.66
N ILE A 143 -31.86 -23.69 15.63
CA ILE A 143 -32.34 -25.00 15.18
C ILE A 143 -31.17 -25.96 14.89
N THR A 144 -31.32 -27.22 15.27
CA THR A 144 -30.40 -28.31 14.90
C THR A 144 -31.17 -29.61 14.66
N GLY A 145 -30.53 -30.63 14.12
CA GLY A 145 -31.17 -31.92 13.81
C GLY A 145 -30.23 -33.11 13.92
N ASP A 146 -30.81 -34.30 14.12
CA ASP A 146 -30.07 -35.57 14.25
C ASP A 146 -29.81 -36.29 12.93
N ASN A 147 -30.22 -35.70 11.79
CA ASN A 147 -30.27 -36.34 10.47
C ASN A 147 -31.04 -37.68 10.43
N ASN A 148 -31.82 -38.02 11.47
CA ASN A 148 -32.48 -39.30 11.70
C ASN A 148 -33.97 -39.15 12.06
N GLY A 149 -34.59 -38.02 11.70
CA GLY A 149 -36.03 -37.80 11.85
C GLY A 149 -36.43 -36.83 12.97
N SER A 150 -35.47 -36.24 13.70
CA SER A 150 -35.75 -35.24 14.73
C SER A 150 -35.08 -33.90 14.42
N LEU A 151 -35.83 -32.83 14.66
CA LEU A 151 -35.34 -31.46 14.79
C LEU A 151 -35.43 -31.05 16.24
N PHE A 152 -34.51 -30.18 16.66
CA PHE A 152 -34.48 -29.58 17.98
C PHE A 152 -34.40 -28.07 17.81
N VAL A 153 -35.34 -27.37 18.42
CA VAL A 153 -35.49 -25.91 18.27
C VAL A 153 -35.52 -25.30 19.65
N THR A 154 -34.77 -24.22 19.84
CA THR A 154 -34.83 -23.44 21.07
C THR A 154 -35.26 -22.02 20.79
N GLY A 155 -35.81 -21.38 21.81
CA GLY A 155 -36.31 -20.03 21.74
C GLY A 155 -36.66 -19.48 23.12
N SER A 156 -37.30 -18.32 23.12
CA SER A 156 -37.77 -17.65 24.34
C SER A 156 -39.29 -17.48 24.27
N SER A 157 -40.00 -17.78 25.36
CA SER A 157 -41.45 -17.82 25.38
C SER A 157 -42.05 -17.17 26.62
N PHE A 158 -43.06 -16.32 26.45
CA PHE A 158 -43.71 -15.64 27.56
C PHE A 158 -44.47 -16.62 28.46
N SER A 159 -44.25 -16.53 29.77
CA SER A 159 -45.03 -17.22 30.78
C SER A 159 -46.17 -16.35 31.32
N THR A 160 -46.99 -16.91 32.20
CA THR A 160 -48.21 -16.26 32.73
C THR A 160 -47.96 -14.95 33.50
N ASN A 161 -46.72 -14.64 33.85
CA ASN A 161 -46.30 -13.42 34.56
C ASN A 161 -45.66 -12.37 33.63
N ASN A 162 -45.73 -12.56 32.30
CA ASN A 162 -45.11 -11.73 31.26
C ASN A 162 -43.57 -11.66 31.33
N GLN A 163 -42.94 -12.75 31.74
CA GLN A 163 -41.49 -12.92 31.62
C GLN A 163 -41.20 -13.98 30.56
N MET A 164 -40.08 -13.81 29.85
CA MET A 164 -39.60 -14.83 28.91
C MET A 164 -38.98 -15.99 29.67
N ASP A 165 -39.23 -17.22 29.25
CA ASP A 165 -38.51 -18.41 29.70
C ASP A 165 -37.87 -19.09 28.48
N TYR A 166 -36.87 -19.95 28.68
CA TYR A 166 -36.45 -20.79 27.56
C TYR A 166 -37.58 -21.73 27.18
N VAL A 167 -37.79 -21.93 25.89
CA VAL A 167 -38.54 -23.04 25.35
C VAL A 167 -37.63 -23.86 24.44
N THR A 168 -37.65 -25.17 24.61
CA THR A 168 -36.98 -26.11 23.71
C THR A 168 -37.97 -27.16 23.25
N LEU A 169 -38.02 -27.38 21.95
CA LEU A 169 -38.90 -28.33 21.28
C LEU A 169 -38.09 -29.42 20.61
N ARG A 170 -38.56 -30.66 20.68
CA ARG A 170 -38.22 -31.68 19.69
C ARG A 170 -39.37 -31.84 18.73
N ILE A 171 -39.08 -31.76 17.44
CA ILE A 171 -40.07 -31.82 16.37
C ILE A 171 -39.74 -32.99 15.45
N ASN A 172 -40.76 -33.70 14.98
CA ASN A 172 -40.59 -34.72 13.96
C ASN A 172 -40.32 -34.05 12.60
N SER A 173 -39.15 -34.32 12.00
CA SER A 173 -38.71 -33.64 10.78
C SER A 173 -39.56 -33.95 9.54
N SER A 174 -40.37 -35.01 9.57
CA SER A 174 -41.20 -35.41 8.44
C SER A 174 -42.54 -34.68 8.37
N ASN A 175 -43.13 -34.31 9.52
CA ASN A 175 -44.50 -33.81 9.59
C ASN A 175 -44.72 -32.63 10.55
N GLY A 176 -43.67 -32.11 11.20
CA GLY A 176 -43.76 -30.93 12.06
C GLY A 176 -44.41 -31.17 13.43
N ALA A 177 -44.75 -32.42 13.77
CA ALA A 177 -45.38 -32.73 15.06
C ALA A 177 -44.40 -32.55 16.22
N HIS A 178 -44.84 -31.86 17.29
CA HIS A 178 -44.07 -31.73 18.53
C HIS A 178 -44.01 -33.08 19.24
N LEU A 179 -42.81 -33.58 19.47
CA LEU A 179 -42.56 -34.83 20.19
C LEU A 179 -42.44 -34.60 21.69
N TRP A 180 -41.79 -33.49 22.09
CA TRP A 180 -41.81 -32.98 23.46
C TRP A 180 -41.49 -31.48 23.45
N VAL A 181 -41.90 -30.80 24.53
CA VAL A 181 -41.58 -29.41 24.83
C VAL A 181 -41.05 -29.34 26.26
N SER A 182 -39.94 -28.64 26.45
CA SER A 182 -39.32 -28.40 27.74
C SER A 182 -39.12 -26.90 27.94
N ARG A 183 -39.41 -26.42 29.15
CA ARG A 183 -39.21 -25.03 29.54
C ARG A 183 -38.20 -24.92 30.66
N TYR A 184 -37.44 -23.82 30.66
CA TYR A 184 -36.55 -23.45 31.76
C TYR A 184 -36.92 -22.06 32.24
N ASP A 185 -37.42 -22.00 33.47
CA ASP A 185 -37.74 -20.79 34.23
C ASP A 185 -36.91 -20.80 35.52
N HIS A 186 -36.01 -19.83 35.65
CA HIS A 186 -35.24 -19.59 36.85
C HIS A 186 -35.77 -18.41 37.64
N VAL A 187 -36.10 -18.68 38.92
CA VAL A 187 -36.61 -17.71 39.90
C VAL A 187 -37.82 -16.89 39.45
N SER A 188 -38.53 -17.30 38.38
CA SER A 188 -39.64 -16.55 37.81
C SER A 188 -39.22 -15.13 37.49
N LEU A 189 -38.17 -15.03 36.65
CA LEU A 189 -37.67 -13.84 35.98
C LEU A 189 -37.33 -14.19 34.52
N ASN A 190 -36.84 -13.23 33.72
CA ASN A 190 -36.61 -13.45 32.30
C ASN A 190 -35.42 -14.37 32.00
N ASP A 191 -35.66 -15.41 31.21
CA ASP A 191 -34.67 -16.31 30.61
C ASP A 191 -34.84 -16.32 29.08
N VAL A 192 -33.78 -15.95 28.37
CA VAL A 192 -33.75 -15.83 26.91
C VAL A 192 -32.73 -16.82 26.34
N ALA A 193 -33.20 -17.81 25.58
CA ALA A 193 -32.32 -18.76 24.91
C ALA A 193 -31.66 -18.10 23.69
N ALA A 194 -30.39 -18.42 23.42
CA ALA A 194 -29.63 -17.88 22.30
C ALA A 194 -29.32 -18.96 21.25
N LYS A 195 -28.85 -20.14 21.68
CA LYS A 195 -28.36 -21.17 20.75
C LYS A 195 -28.51 -22.57 21.32
N ILE A 196 -28.63 -23.55 20.41
CA ILE A 196 -28.77 -24.98 20.69
C ILE A 196 -27.70 -25.77 19.93
N GLU A 197 -27.13 -26.78 20.57
CA GLU A 197 -26.19 -27.72 19.95
C GLU A 197 -26.52 -29.16 20.33
N LEU A 198 -26.44 -30.08 19.36
CA LEU A 198 -26.69 -31.51 19.55
C LEU A 198 -25.35 -32.27 19.68
N HIS A 199 -25.16 -32.99 20.78
CA HIS A 199 -24.02 -33.90 20.95
C HIS A 199 -24.48 -35.25 21.50
N GLY A 200 -24.38 -36.29 20.66
CA GLY A 200 -24.85 -37.63 20.99
C GLY A 200 -26.34 -37.65 21.37
N ASN A 201 -26.63 -37.96 22.64
CA ASN A 201 -28.00 -38.03 23.18
C ASN A 201 -28.38 -36.82 24.07
N GLN A 202 -27.61 -35.73 24.00
CA GLN A 202 -27.80 -34.53 24.81
C GLN A 202 -27.93 -33.29 23.92
N LEU A 203 -28.81 -32.38 24.35
CA LEU A 203 -28.99 -31.05 23.76
C LEU A 203 -28.48 -30.02 24.74
N TYR A 204 -27.57 -29.17 24.28
CA TYR A 204 -27.03 -28.07 25.07
C TYR A 204 -27.68 -26.77 24.59
N ILE A 205 -28.39 -26.10 25.49
CA ILE A 205 -29.07 -24.84 25.21
C ILE A 205 -28.47 -23.80 26.13
N THR A 206 -28.08 -22.65 25.59
CA THR A 206 -27.55 -21.56 26.42
C THR A 206 -28.12 -20.21 26.01
N GLY A 207 -28.01 -19.24 26.91
CA GLY A 207 -28.61 -17.93 26.81
C GLY A 207 -28.46 -17.15 28.11
N GLY A 208 -29.20 -16.04 28.23
CA GLY A 208 -29.22 -15.21 29.42
C GLY A 208 -30.36 -15.58 30.35
N SER A 209 -30.14 -15.55 31.65
CA SER A 209 -31.14 -15.80 32.67
C SER A 209 -31.07 -14.77 33.80
N GLN A 210 -32.19 -14.15 34.10
CA GLN A 210 -32.28 -13.03 35.03
C GLN A 210 -32.38 -13.53 36.48
N MET A 211 -31.56 -12.94 37.36
CA MET A 211 -31.54 -13.26 38.80
C MET A 211 -32.21 -12.19 39.65
N THR A 212 -32.04 -10.93 39.24
CA THR A 212 -32.70 -9.75 39.80
C THR A 212 -32.96 -8.77 38.67
N PHE A 213 -33.76 -7.73 38.90
CA PHE A 213 -34.07 -6.71 37.89
C PHE A 213 -32.82 -6.15 37.17
N ASN A 214 -31.69 -6.05 37.88
CA ASN A 214 -30.41 -5.53 37.39
C ASN A 214 -29.29 -6.58 37.27
N LYS A 215 -29.59 -7.88 37.33
CA LYS A 215 -28.58 -8.94 37.25
C LYS A 215 -29.04 -10.06 36.31
N TRP A 216 -28.22 -10.33 35.30
CA TRP A 216 -28.33 -11.47 34.39
C TRP A 216 -27.14 -12.40 34.59
N GLU A 217 -27.37 -13.69 34.44
CA GLU A 217 -26.37 -14.75 34.45
C GLU A 217 -26.46 -15.52 33.13
N LEU A 218 -25.35 -16.06 32.66
CA LEU A 218 -25.40 -17.08 31.62
C LEU A 218 -26.08 -18.31 32.21
N ALA A 219 -27.11 -18.85 31.56
CA ALA A 219 -27.71 -20.13 31.92
C ALA A 219 -27.60 -21.11 30.75
N THR A 220 -26.96 -22.24 31.02
CA THR A 220 -26.89 -23.37 30.09
C THR A 220 -27.65 -24.55 30.68
N VAL A 221 -28.60 -25.08 29.92
CA VAL A 221 -29.42 -26.24 30.28
C VAL A 221 -29.16 -27.38 29.31
N VAL A 222 -29.18 -28.60 29.85
CA VAL A 222 -28.90 -29.82 29.09
C VAL A 222 -30.12 -30.73 29.13
N TYR A 223 -30.75 -30.95 27.98
CA TYR A 223 -31.89 -31.85 27.85
C TYR A 223 -31.47 -33.19 27.24
N ASN A 224 -32.11 -34.28 27.69
CA ASN A 224 -32.00 -35.56 27.00
C ASN A 224 -32.83 -35.54 25.71
N THR A 225 -32.21 -35.88 24.57
CA THR A 225 -32.85 -35.81 23.25
C THR A 225 -34.12 -36.65 23.13
N SER A 226 -34.19 -37.79 23.85
CA SER A 226 -35.29 -38.74 23.72
C SER A 226 -36.59 -38.28 24.39
N ASN A 227 -36.51 -37.58 25.52
CA ASN A 227 -37.65 -37.28 26.39
C ASN A 227 -37.74 -35.85 26.89
N GLY A 228 -36.77 -34.98 26.58
CA GLY A 228 -36.79 -33.58 26.99
C GLY A 228 -36.50 -33.34 28.46
N ASN A 229 -36.16 -34.36 29.25
CA ASN A 229 -35.87 -34.18 30.68
C ASN A 229 -34.59 -33.35 30.86
N LEU A 230 -34.65 -32.37 31.75
CA LEU A 230 -33.48 -31.61 32.19
C LEU A 230 -32.52 -32.56 32.92
N THR A 231 -31.33 -32.73 32.36
CA THR A 231 -30.28 -33.61 32.90
C THR A 231 -29.20 -32.85 33.66
N ALA A 232 -28.98 -31.59 33.29
CA ALA A 232 -28.12 -30.66 33.99
C ALA A 232 -28.58 -29.23 33.73
N GLU A 233 -28.41 -28.35 34.71
CA GLU A 233 -28.46 -26.91 34.54
C GLU A 233 -27.20 -26.32 35.14
N LYS A 234 -26.70 -25.24 34.54
CA LYS A 234 -25.64 -24.47 35.17
C LYS A 234 -25.67 -23.01 34.80
N ARG A 235 -25.29 -22.19 35.79
CA ARG A 235 -25.33 -20.74 35.75
C ARG A 235 -23.96 -20.16 36.08
N SER A 236 -23.61 -19.02 35.48
CA SER A 236 -22.42 -18.27 35.86
C SER A 236 -22.54 -17.75 37.30
N GLN A 237 -21.53 -17.98 38.16
CA GLN A 237 -21.54 -17.45 39.53
C GLN A 237 -20.66 -16.20 39.65
N GLY A 238 -21.26 -15.04 39.89
CA GLY A 238 -20.54 -13.89 40.41
C GLY A 238 -21.41 -12.68 40.73
N ASN A 239 -20.81 -11.69 41.40
CA ASN A 239 -21.44 -10.39 41.63
C ASN A 239 -21.47 -9.59 40.30
N ALA A 240 -22.12 -8.43 40.22
CA ALA A 240 -22.12 -7.56 39.02
C ALA A 240 -20.74 -7.27 38.36
N THR A 241 -19.63 -7.64 38.99
CA THR A 241 -18.24 -7.58 38.48
C THR A 241 -17.60 -8.93 38.12
N HIS A 242 -18.33 -10.05 38.16
CA HIS A 242 -17.83 -11.38 37.79
C HIS A 242 -18.95 -12.19 37.11
N GLY A 243 -18.79 -12.46 35.81
CA GLY A 243 -19.76 -13.12 34.92
C GLY A 243 -19.86 -12.36 33.59
N LEU A 244 -20.05 -13.05 32.46
CA LEU A 244 -20.29 -12.37 31.16
C LEU A 244 -21.52 -11.47 31.27
N ASN A 245 -21.34 -10.16 31.12
CA ASN A 245 -22.43 -9.19 31.09
C ASN A 245 -23.16 -9.22 29.75
N GLU A 246 -22.43 -9.49 28.67
CA GLU A 246 -22.94 -9.67 27.32
C GLU A 246 -22.39 -10.98 26.77
N VAL A 247 -23.24 -11.81 26.18
CA VAL A 247 -22.86 -13.09 25.55
C VAL A 247 -23.18 -12.97 24.07
N TYR A 248 -22.20 -13.22 23.20
CA TYR A 248 -22.37 -13.01 21.76
C TYR A 248 -22.26 -14.29 20.92
N ASP A 249 -21.40 -15.25 21.30
CA ASP A 249 -21.30 -16.53 20.59
C ASP A 249 -20.80 -17.66 21.50
N LEU A 250 -20.99 -18.89 21.02
CA LEU A 250 -20.46 -20.10 21.64
C LEU A 250 -20.02 -21.15 20.61
N SER A 251 -19.15 -22.05 21.05
CA SER A 251 -18.68 -23.20 20.29
C SER A 251 -18.58 -24.43 21.19
N VAL A 252 -18.62 -25.63 20.62
CA VAL A 252 -18.43 -26.89 21.35
C VAL A 252 -17.30 -27.67 20.67
N ASP A 253 -16.42 -28.32 21.45
CA ASP A 253 -15.41 -29.21 20.89
C ASP A 253 -15.89 -30.67 20.81
N ASN A 254 -15.09 -31.52 20.15
CA ASN A 254 -15.41 -32.94 19.97
C ASN A 254 -15.57 -33.72 21.30
N SER A 255 -15.02 -33.20 22.40
CA SER A 255 -15.16 -33.80 23.74
C SER A 255 -16.41 -33.34 24.48
N GLY A 256 -17.20 -32.44 23.88
CA GLY A 256 -18.40 -31.85 24.48
C GLY A 256 -18.10 -30.68 25.41
N ASN A 257 -16.88 -30.13 25.41
CA ASN A 257 -16.59 -28.92 26.19
C ASN A 257 -17.20 -27.71 25.48
N VAL A 258 -17.80 -26.81 26.24
CA VAL A 258 -18.48 -25.62 25.75
C VAL A 258 -17.59 -24.40 25.93
N TYR A 259 -17.50 -23.57 24.90
CA TYR A 259 -16.73 -22.32 24.86
C TYR A 259 -17.68 -21.16 24.67
N VAL A 260 -17.66 -20.16 25.54
CA VAL A 260 -18.60 -19.03 25.51
C VAL A 260 -17.81 -17.72 25.53
N THR A 261 -18.07 -16.84 24.57
CA THR A 261 -17.43 -15.52 24.50
C THR A 261 -18.42 -14.37 24.63
N GLY A 262 -17.90 -13.25 25.12
CA GLY A 262 -18.65 -12.02 25.22
C GLY A 262 -17.84 -10.90 25.86
N ALA A 263 -18.50 -10.09 26.69
CA ALA A 263 -17.86 -9.00 27.41
C ALA A 263 -18.23 -8.99 28.90
N VAL A 264 -17.28 -8.57 29.74
CA VAL A 264 -17.45 -8.41 31.19
C VAL A 264 -17.17 -6.97 31.60
N VAL A 265 -17.99 -6.38 32.47
CA VAL A 265 -17.82 -5.03 32.97
C VAL A 265 -16.80 -5.02 34.09
N ASN A 266 -15.74 -4.24 33.89
CA ASN A 266 -14.72 -3.94 34.87
C ASN A 266 -14.88 -2.49 35.32
N GLN A 267 -14.97 -2.27 36.64
CA GLN A 267 -15.34 -0.98 37.23
C GLN A 267 -14.36 0.16 36.91
N ASN A 268 -13.17 -0.14 36.39
CA ASN A 268 -12.12 0.84 36.09
C ASN A 268 -11.73 0.92 34.59
N THR A 269 -12.04 -0.08 33.76
CA THR A 269 -11.57 -0.18 32.36
C THR A 269 -12.69 -0.25 31.32
N GLY A 270 -13.96 -0.36 31.75
CA GLY A 270 -15.09 -0.51 30.81
C GLY A 270 -15.44 -1.97 30.60
N TYR A 271 -15.82 -2.34 29.39
CA TYR A 271 -16.06 -3.75 29.03
C TYR A 271 -14.76 -4.42 28.58
N ASP A 272 -14.46 -5.62 29.05
CA ASP A 272 -13.30 -6.42 28.62
C ASP A 272 -13.79 -7.68 27.88
N ILE A 273 -13.06 -8.16 26.87
CA ILE A 273 -13.39 -9.44 26.20
C ILE A 273 -13.24 -10.57 27.21
N SER A 274 -14.19 -11.51 27.23
CA SER A 274 -14.05 -12.69 28.08
C SER A 274 -14.46 -13.98 27.38
N ILE A 275 -13.80 -15.08 27.77
CA ILE A 275 -13.97 -16.43 27.23
C ILE A 275 -13.95 -17.46 28.36
N TYR A 276 -14.93 -18.36 28.36
CA TYR A 276 -15.07 -19.45 29.32
C TYR A 276 -14.98 -20.78 28.59
N LYS A 277 -14.22 -21.73 29.13
CA LYS A 277 -14.30 -23.15 28.76
C LYS A 277 -14.98 -23.94 29.87
N LEU A 278 -15.99 -24.72 29.50
CA LEU A 278 -16.79 -25.54 30.39
C LEU A 278 -16.68 -27.01 29.99
N ASP A 279 -16.62 -27.96 30.93
CA ASP A 279 -16.74 -29.39 30.63
C ASP A 279 -18.19 -29.77 30.20
N PRO A 280 -18.48 -31.01 29.77
CA PRO A 280 -19.85 -31.41 29.39
C PRO A 280 -20.84 -31.40 30.57
N GLN A 281 -20.37 -31.36 31.82
CA GLN A 281 -21.18 -31.12 33.02
C GLN A 281 -21.21 -29.62 33.41
N LEU A 282 -20.69 -28.77 32.52
CA LEU A 282 -20.60 -27.32 32.57
C LEU A 282 -19.62 -26.79 33.63
N ASN A 283 -18.75 -27.60 34.22
CA ASN A 283 -17.66 -27.13 35.10
C ASN A 283 -16.69 -26.22 34.37
N ILE A 284 -16.49 -25.02 34.92
CA ILE A 284 -15.47 -24.10 34.42
C ILE A 284 -14.15 -24.84 34.51
N LEU A 285 -13.58 -25.16 33.35
CA LEU A 285 -12.25 -25.71 33.23
C LEU A 285 -11.23 -24.58 33.29
N TRP A 286 -11.53 -23.46 32.63
CA TRP A 286 -10.80 -22.20 32.73
C TRP A 286 -11.63 -21.03 32.20
N GLU A 287 -11.24 -19.81 32.58
CA GLU A 287 -11.74 -18.55 32.05
C GLU A 287 -10.55 -17.63 31.73
N ALA A 288 -10.72 -16.76 30.73
CA ALA A 288 -9.75 -15.71 30.43
C ALA A 288 -10.47 -14.39 30.11
N GLN A 289 -9.79 -13.29 30.40
CA GLN A 289 -10.21 -11.93 30.08
C GLN A 289 -9.08 -11.26 29.28
N TYR A 290 -9.45 -10.39 28.35
CA TYR A 290 -8.53 -9.62 27.53
C TYR A 290 -9.00 -8.17 27.49
N ASP A 291 -8.14 -7.30 27.98
CA ASP A 291 -8.26 -5.83 27.94
C ASP A 291 -7.11 -5.32 27.06
N GLY A 292 -7.45 -4.69 25.94
CA GLY A 292 -6.48 -4.20 24.96
C GLY A 292 -5.82 -2.90 25.43
N TYR A 293 -6.62 -1.86 25.68
CA TYR A 293 -6.15 -0.50 25.92
C TYR A 293 -6.84 0.21 27.11
N GLY A 294 -7.47 -0.55 28.01
CA GLY A 294 -8.20 -0.02 29.17
C GLY A 294 -9.50 0.67 28.79
N ALA A 295 -10.17 0.18 27.74
CA ALA A 295 -11.39 0.73 27.16
C ALA A 295 -12.36 -0.39 26.76
N ASP A 296 -13.50 -0.03 26.16
CA ASP A 296 -14.55 -0.97 25.80
C ASP A 296 -14.12 -1.99 24.72
N ASP A 297 -14.04 -3.26 25.09
CA ASP A 297 -13.69 -4.40 24.26
C ASP A 297 -14.78 -5.48 24.33
N ARG A 298 -15.13 -6.10 23.20
CA ARG A 298 -16.22 -7.10 23.14
C ARG A 298 -15.87 -8.28 22.23
N GLY A 299 -15.95 -9.51 22.77
CA GLY A 299 -15.88 -10.73 21.97
C GLY A 299 -17.22 -10.99 21.29
N LYS A 300 -17.23 -11.13 19.96
CA LYS A 300 -18.42 -11.31 19.12
C LYS A 300 -18.56 -12.72 18.53
N GLY A 301 -17.46 -13.42 18.29
CA GLY A 301 -17.46 -14.77 17.70
C GLY A 301 -16.42 -15.69 18.33
N VAL A 302 -16.73 -16.99 18.44
CA VAL A 302 -15.78 -17.98 18.96
C VAL A 302 -15.83 -19.29 18.18
N LYS A 303 -14.66 -19.89 17.92
CA LYS A 303 -14.51 -21.25 17.36
C LYS A 303 -13.36 -21.98 18.04
N VAL A 304 -13.46 -23.31 18.08
CA VAL A 304 -12.45 -24.21 18.64
C VAL A 304 -11.99 -25.18 17.56
N ASP A 305 -10.68 -25.39 17.45
CA ASP A 305 -10.11 -26.39 16.52
C ASP A 305 -10.05 -27.79 17.14
N ASP A 306 -9.74 -28.81 16.32
CA ASP A 306 -9.64 -30.20 16.76
C ASP A 306 -8.51 -30.45 17.79
N LEU A 307 -7.56 -29.51 17.94
CA LEU A 307 -6.49 -29.55 18.95
C LEU A 307 -6.93 -28.87 20.27
N GLY A 308 -8.13 -28.29 20.30
CA GLY A 308 -8.68 -27.57 21.43
C GLY A 308 -8.17 -26.13 21.57
N ASN A 309 -7.52 -25.56 20.55
CA ASN A 309 -7.21 -24.13 20.56
C ASN A 309 -8.48 -23.33 20.28
N VAL A 310 -8.61 -22.19 20.95
CA VAL A 310 -9.80 -21.34 20.91
C VAL A 310 -9.46 -20.04 20.21
N TYR A 311 -10.29 -19.66 19.25
CA TYR A 311 -10.18 -18.41 18.51
C TYR A 311 -11.38 -17.55 18.85
N VAL A 312 -11.12 -16.34 19.36
CA VAL A 312 -12.15 -15.36 19.73
C VAL A 312 -11.97 -14.13 18.87
N THR A 313 -13.04 -13.65 18.23
CA THR A 313 -13.01 -12.42 17.45
C THR A 313 -13.98 -11.38 17.98
N GLY A 314 -13.77 -10.11 17.66
CA GLY A 314 -14.57 -8.99 18.14
C GLY A 314 -13.90 -7.66 17.85
N PHE A 315 -13.97 -6.72 18.80
CA PHE A 315 -13.21 -5.47 18.72
C PHE A 315 -12.53 -5.12 20.04
N VAL A 316 -11.47 -4.33 19.92
CA VAL A 316 -10.81 -3.63 21.03
C VAL A 316 -10.82 -2.12 20.75
N SER A 317 -11.07 -1.30 21.76
CA SER A 317 -11.13 0.15 21.59
C SER A 317 -9.78 0.81 21.89
N ASN A 318 -9.21 1.48 20.91
CA ASN A 318 -8.01 2.31 21.07
C ASN A 318 -8.42 3.79 21.18
N PRO A 319 -7.97 4.53 22.22
CA PRO A 319 -8.31 5.94 22.39
C PRO A 319 -7.95 6.86 21.21
N ASN A 320 -6.98 6.46 20.38
CA ASN A 320 -6.51 7.24 19.23
C ASN A 320 -7.03 6.73 17.89
N GLU A 321 -7.57 5.50 17.83
CA GLU A 321 -7.91 4.83 16.56
C GLU A 321 -9.39 4.40 16.46
N GLY A 322 -10.18 4.52 17.54
CA GLY A 322 -11.54 3.99 17.57
C GLY A 322 -11.56 2.49 17.86
N LYS A 323 -12.55 1.76 17.36
CA LYS A 323 -12.58 0.29 17.48
C LYS A 323 -11.70 -0.36 16.41
N ASN A 324 -10.85 -1.28 16.81
CA ASN A 324 -10.07 -2.13 15.92
C ASN A 324 -10.63 -3.56 15.97
N TYR A 325 -10.62 -4.27 14.84
CA TYR A 325 -10.87 -5.72 14.81
C TYR A 325 -9.94 -6.41 15.78
N SER A 326 -10.43 -7.44 16.48
CA SER A 326 -9.61 -8.29 17.33
C SER A 326 -9.77 -9.76 16.97
N LEU A 327 -8.67 -10.50 16.97
CA LEU A 327 -8.61 -11.97 16.91
C LEU A 327 -7.60 -12.48 17.94
N LEU A 328 -8.10 -13.26 18.90
CA LEU A 328 -7.32 -13.83 20.00
C LEU A 328 -7.23 -15.35 19.80
N LYS A 329 -6.05 -15.93 20.03
CA LYS A 329 -5.87 -17.38 20.12
C LYS A 329 -5.46 -17.81 21.51
N TYR A 330 -6.21 -18.73 22.11
CA TYR A 330 -5.88 -19.42 23.35
C TYR A 330 -5.56 -20.88 23.07
N ASN A 331 -4.65 -21.48 23.84
CA ASN A 331 -4.47 -22.93 23.81
C ASN A 331 -5.58 -23.64 24.61
N SER A 332 -5.59 -24.97 24.58
CA SER A 332 -6.62 -25.79 25.28
C SER A 332 -6.66 -25.62 26.80
N ALA A 333 -5.61 -25.05 27.40
CA ALA A 333 -5.48 -24.73 28.81
C ALA A 333 -5.86 -23.27 29.16
N GLY A 334 -6.29 -22.46 28.19
CA GLY A 334 -6.73 -21.08 28.42
C GLY A 334 -5.60 -20.03 28.44
N SER A 335 -4.38 -20.40 28.05
CA SER A 335 -3.28 -19.43 27.91
C SER A 335 -3.36 -18.74 26.55
N LEU A 336 -3.36 -17.41 26.55
CA LEU A 336 -3.23 -16.61 25.33
C LEU A 336 -1.92 -16.97 24.63
N GLN A 337 -1.99 -17.31 23.34
CA GLN A 337 -0.86 -17.63 22.48
C GLN A 337 -0.44 -16.42 21.66
N TRP A 338 -1.42 -15.69 21.13
CA TRP A 338 -1.23 -14.44 20.41
C TRP A 338 -2.55 -13.68 20.27
N SER A 339 -2.46 -12.37 20.04
CA SER A 339 -3.56 -11.49 19.63
C SER A 339 -3.22 -10.83 18.29
N ARG A 340 -4.23 -10.52 17.49
CA ARG A 340 -4.13 -9.76 16.24
C ARG A 340 -5.18 -8.68 16.21
N GLU A 341 -4.75 -7.51 15.76
CA GLU A 341 -5.62 -6.35 15.57
C GLU A 341 -5.59 -5.95 14.10
N PHE A 342 -6.72 -5.46 13.60
CA PHE A 342 -6.82 -4.82 12.29
C PHE A 342 -7.53 -3.47 12.45
N ASN A 343 -6.92 -2.43 11.91
CA ASN A 343 -7.44 -1.07 11.86
C ASN A 343 -7.54 -0.68 10.38
N GLY A 344 -8.75 -0.28 9.98
CA GLY A 344 -9.12 0.19 8.67
C GLY A 344 -8.40 1.48 8.28
N GLU A 345 -8.59 1.92 7.05
CA GLU A 345 -7.82 3.04 6.49
C GLU A 345 -8.22 4.40 7.12
N ALA A 346 -9.39 4.48 7.77
CA ALA A 346 -9.93 5.70 8.34
C ALA A 346 -9.56 5.96 9.81
N ASN A 347 -9.04 4.97 10.55
CA ASN A 347 -8.95 5.01 12.02
C ASN A 347 -10.31 5.36 12.66
N LEU A 348 -11.34 4.61 12.27
CA LEU A 348 -12.70 4.74 12.77
C LEU A 348 -13.16 3.37 13.29
N ASP A 349 -14.42 3.27 13.73
CA ASP A 349 -14.94 2.05 14.31
C ASP A 349 -14.96 0.89 13.30
N ASP A 350 -14.07 -0.08 13.50
CA ASP A 350 -14.01 -1.35 12.81
C ASP A 350 -14.40 -2.50 13.77
N GLU A 351 -15.29 -3.39 13.33
CA GLU A 351 -15.73 -4.53 14.17
C GLU A 351 -15.68 -5.88 13.44
N ALA A 352 -15.02 -6.86 14.04
CA ALA A 352 -15.12 -8.24 13.60
C ALA A 352 -16.36 -8.91 14.21
N VAL A 353 -17.07 -9.69 13.40
CA VAL A 353 -18.38 -10.26 13.75
C VAL A 353 -18.30 -11.77 13.97
N GLN A 354 -17.61 -12.49 13.08
CA GLN A 354 -17.58 -13.95 13.12
C GLN A 354 -16.24 -14.52 12.63
N VAL A 355 -15.90 -15.70 13.16
CA VAL A 355 -14.67 -16.44 12.85
C VAL A 355 -15.00 -17.84 12.33
N LEU A 356 -14.17 -18.33 11.42
CA LEU A 356 -14.22 -19.66 10.82
C LEU A 356 -12.84 -20.31 10.86
N ILE A 357 -12.78 -21.60 11.18
CA ILE A 357 -11.56 -22.41 11.12
C ILE A 357 -11.75 -23.46 10.04
N ARG A 358 -10.87 -23.46 9.04
CA ARG A 358 -10.87 -24.46 7.98
C ARG A 358 -10.22 -25.75 8.43
N SER A 359 -10.46 -26.84 7.70
CA SER A 359 -9.84 -28.15 7.95
C SER A 359 -8.30 -28.14 7.88
N ASN A 360 -7.71 -27.21 7.12
CA ASN A 360 -6.26 -27.00 7.07
C ASN A 360 -5.72 -26.09 8.19
N GLN A 361 -6.57 -25.72 9.17
CA GLN A 361 -6.28 -24.82 10.29
C GLN A 361 -6.10 -23.33 9.91
N ASP A 362 -6.30 -22.94 8.65
CA ASP A 362 -6.39 -21.53 8.30
C ASP A 362 -7.64 -20.92 8.93
N VAL A 363 -7.51 -19.71 9.46
CA VAL A 363 -8.56 -18.99 10.20
C VAL A 363 -9.03 -17.81 9.37
N PHE A 364 -10.34 -17.69 9.18
CA PHE A 364 -10.95 -16.55 8.50
C PHE A 364 -11.82 -15.75 9.47
N VAL A 365 -11.70 -14.44 9.42
CA VAL A 365 -12.49 -13.50 10.22
C VAL A 365 -13.18 -12.53 9.29
N THR A 366 -14.47 -12.28 9.50
CA THR A 366 -15.23 -11.27 8.74
C THR A 366 -15.82 -10.22 9.68
N GLY A 367 -15.90 -8.98 9.19
CA GLY A 367 -16.42 -7.83 9.90
C GLY A 367 -16.75 -6.68 8.97
N SER A 368 -17.08 -5.51 9.54
CA SER A 368 -17.18 -4.25 8.79
C SER A 368 -16.08 -3.27 9.18
N ALA A 369 -15.47 -2.63 8.18
CA ALA A 369 -14.44 -1.61 8.37
C ALA A 369 -14.79 -0.32 7.64
N ILE A 370 -14.49 0.82 8.26
CA ILE A 370 -14.76 2.14 7.68
C ILE A 370 -13.53 2.63 6.91
N ASN A 371 -13.71 2.93 5.63
CA ASN A 371 -12.71 3.56 4.77
C ASN A 371 -13.25 4.94 4.35
N ASN A 372 -12.88 5.99 5.08
CA ASN A 372 -13.34 7.36 4.90
C ASN A 372 -14.86 7.53 5.16
N VAL A 373 -15.69 7.64 4.11
CA VAL A 373 -17.16 7.73 4.20
C VAL A 373 -17.86 6.38 4.02
N ASP A 374 -17.13 5.35 3.61
CA ASP A 374 -17.65 4.06 3.16
C ASP A 374 -17.43 2.99 4.24
N GLU A 375 -18.49 2.29 4.69
CA GLU A 375 -18.35 1.13 5.58
C GLU A 375 -18.53 -0.16 4.76
N GLY A 376 -17.47 -0.96 4.62
CA GLY A 376 -17.45 -2.15 3.76
C GLY A 376 -17.20 -3.44 4.54
N ILE A 377 -17.58 -4.57 3.96
CA ILE A 377 -17.25 -5.89 4.51
C ILE A 377 -15.77 -6.17 4.27
N VAL A 378 -15.03 -6.50 5.32
CA VAL A 378 -13.63 -6.93 5.24
C VAL A 378 -13.48 -8.33 5.82
N THR A 379 -12.91 -9.23 5.02
CA THR A 379 -12.64 -10.61 5.41
C THR A 379 -11.13 -10.87 5.36
N LEU A 380 -10.56 -11.33 6.47
CA LEU A 380 -9.12 -11.51 6.68
C LEU A 380 -8.80 -13.01 6.85
N GLY A 381 -7.73 -13.48 6.21
CA GLY A 381 -7.24 -14.86 6.34
C GLY A 381 -5.91 -14.94 7.09
N TYR A 382 -5.85 -15.76 8.14
CA TYR A 382 -4.70 -15.96 9.00
C TYR A 382 -4.24 -17.42 9.02
N LYS A 383 -2.92 -17.62 9.05
CA LYS A 383 -2.30 -18.92 9.34
C LYS A 383 -2.43 -19.26 10.84
N PRO A 384 -2.26 -20.53 11.25
CA PRO A 384 -2.38 -20.95 12.65
C PRO A 384 -1.43 -20.23 13.64
N ASN A 385 -0.32 -19.69 13.13
CA ASN A 385 0.66 -18.86 13.87
C ASN A 385 0.21 -17.39 14.02
N GLY A 386 -0.97 -17.03 13.48
CA GLY A 386 -1.52 -15.68 13.46
C GLY A 386 -0.96 -14.80 12.35
N GLU A 387 -0.17 -15.31 11.42
CA GLU A 387 0.30 -14.52 10.28
C GLU A 387 -0.84 -14.30 9.28
N ILE A 388 -1.13 -13.04 8.96
CA ILE A 388 -2.07 -12.72 7.88
C ILE A 388 -1.43 -13.08 6.53
N PHE A 389 -2.20 -13.75 5.67
CA PHE A 389 -1.75 -14.14 4.34
C PHE A 389 -2.66 -13.66 3.21
N THR A 390 -3.86 -13.17 3.51
CA THR A 390 -4.77 -12.61 2.50
C THR A 390 -5.89 -11.76 3.10
N GLN A 391 -6.49 -10.89 2.28
CA GLN A 391 -7.71 -10.15 2.62
C GLN A 391 -8.62 -9.99 1.39
N ALA A 392 -9.92 -9.82 1.63
CA ALA A 392 -10.89 -9.39 0.64
C ALA A 392 -11.77 -8.28 1.21
N LYS A 393 -12.15 -7.32 0.36
CA LYS A 393 -13.09 -6.24 0.67
C LYS A 393 -14.31 -6.37 -0.26
N PHE A 394 -15.50 -6.08 0.24
CA PHE A 394 -16.73 -6.05 -0.57
C PHE A 394 -17.71 -4.99 -0.07
N GLY A 395 -18.34 -4.29 -1.00
CA GLY A 395 -19.33 -3.25 -0.70
C GLY A 395 -18.72 -1.99 -0.10
N GLY A 396 -19.58 -1.09 0.39
CA GLY A 396 -19.19 0.20 0.96
C GLY A 396 -19.28 1.39 0.00
N GLU A 397 -19.39 1.15 -1.32
CA GLU A 397 -19.18 2.18 -2.33
C GLU A 397 -20.21 3.33 -2.27
N ASN A 398 -19.75 4.56 -2.47
CA ASN A 398 -20.58 5.79 -2.55
C ASN A 398 -21.31 6.16 -1.25
N GLY A 399 -20.68 5.91 -0.10
CA GLY A 399 -21.20 6.21 1.23
C GLY A 399 -22.25 5.22 1.73
N LEU A 400 -22.37 4.05 1.09
CA LEU A 400 -23.32 3.01 1.48
C LEU A 400 -22.67 2.07 2.50
N VAL A 401 -23.47 1.51 3.41
CA VAL A 401 -22.98 0.61 4.46
C VAL A 401 -23.17 -0.87 4.08
N ALA A 402 -22.10 -1.67 4.14
CA ALA A 402 -22.16 -3.12 4.04
C ALA A 402 -21.60 -3.78 5.30
N LYS A 403 -22.38 -4.68 5.92
CA LYS A 403 -22.00 -5.38 7.17
C LYS A 403 -22.26 -6.88 7.08
N PRO A 404 -21.30 -7.74 7.49
CA PRO A 404 -21.53 -9.17 7.54
C PRO A 404 -22.27 -9.58 8.83
N THR A 405 -22.96 -10.71 8.78
CA THR A 405 -23.56 -11.38 9.96
C THR A 405 -23.06 -12.81 10.16
N GLY A 406 -22.45 -13.40 9.14
CA GLY A 406 -22.00 -14.78 9.16
C GLY A 406 -20.94 -15.08 8.12
N ILE A 407 -20.15 -16.11 8.42
CA ILE A 407 -19.13 -16.68 7.54
C ILE A 407 -19.19 -18.20 7.62
N ALA A 408 -19.03 -18.85 6.47
CA ALA A 408 -18.97 -20.30 6.33
C ALA A 408 -17.95 -20.68 5.24
N ASN A 409 -17.65 -21.97 5.10
CA ASN A 409 -16.96 -22.49 3.92
C ASN A 409 -17.71 -23.66 3.31
N ASP A 410 -17.58 -23.81 1.98
CA ASP A 410 -18.01 -25.02 1.30
C ASP A 410 -16.99 -26.16 1.43
N ILE A 411 -17.31 -27.33 0.87
CA ILE A 411 -16.46 -28.52 0.90
C ILE A 411 -15.12 -28.35 0.16
N ALA A 412 -15.06 -27.45 -0.83
CA ALA A 412 -13.82 -27.09 -1.52
C ALA A 412 -12.97 -26.09 -0.69
N GLY A 413 -13.55 -25.54 0.38
CA GLY A 413 -12.93 -24.58 1.26
C GLY A 413 -12.99 -23.14 0.75
N ASN A 414 -13.88 -22.84 -0.19
CA ASN A 414 -14.22 -21.47 -0.56
C ASN A 414 -14.97 -20.80 0.58
N ILE A 415 -14.78 -19.50 0.74
CA ILE A 415 -15.33 -18.73 1.85
C ILE A 415 -16.65 -18.09 1.40
N ILE A 416 -17.68 -18.19 2.24
CA ILE A 416 -18.98 -17.59 2.01
C ILE A 416 -19.23 -16.59 3.13
N VAL A 417 -19.56 -15.36 2.77
CA VAL A 417 -19.92 -14.29 3.70
C VAL A 417 -21.34 -13.85 3.39
N ILE A 418 -22.17 -13.77 4.42
CA ILE A 418 -23.55 -13.24 4.33
C ILE A 418 -23.70 -12.00 5.19
N GLY A 419 -24.60 -11.11 4.79
CA GLY A 419 -24.86 -9.89 5.53
C GLY A 419 -25.88 -8.98 4.86
N LYS A 420 -25.66 -7.67 5.01
CA LYS A 420 -26.43 -6.63 4.34
C LYS A 420 -25.57 -5.68 3.52
N ILE A 421 -26.21 -5.03 2.56
CA ILE A 421 -25.73 -3.84 1.87
C ILE A 421 -26.83 -2.77 1.82
N GLU A 422 -26.50 -1.54 2.18
CA GLU A 422 -27.40 -0.40 2.07
C GLU A 422 -27.56 0.00 0.60
N VAL A 423 -28.77 0.43 0.24
CA VAL A 423 -29.08 0.98 -1.08
C VAL A 423 -29.40 2.48 -0.95
N PRO A 424 -29.28 3.28 -2.02
CA PRO A 424 -29.47 4.75 -1.95
C PRO A 424 -30.83 5.24 -1.42
N SER A 425 -31.82 4.36 -1.30
CA SER A 425 -33.11 4.67 -0.66
C SER A 425 -33.04 4.75 0.87
N GLY A 426 -31.94 4.32 1.49
CA GLY A 426 -31.78 4.15 2.94
C GLY A 426 -32.24 2.79 3.47
N ASN A 427 -32.79 1.92 2.62
CA ASN A 427 -33.07 0.52 2.94
C ASN A 427 -31.80 -0.34 2.80
N SER A 428 -31.83 -1.56 3.32
CA SER A 428 -30.79 -2.57 3.14
C SER A 428 -31.26 -3.73 2.27
N ARG A 429 -30.35 -4.42 1.59
CA ARG A 429 -30.59 -5.72 0.94
C ARG A 429 -29.75 -6.80 1.59
N ASN A 430 -30.27 -8.01 1.61
CA ASN A 430 -29.47 -9.18 1.96
C ASN A 430 -28.40 -9.41 0.89
N ILE A 431 -27.16 -9.67 1.31
CA ILE A 431 -26.05 -10.00 0.40
C ILE A 431 -25.43 -11.35 0.75
N THR A 432 -25.09 -12.12 -0.27
CA THR A 432 -24.23 -13.30 -0.18
C THR A 432 -23.03 -13.12 -1.10
N VAL A 433 -21.82 -13.29 -0.57
CA VAL A 433 -20.56 -13.20 -1.33
C VAL A 433 -19.78 -14.49 -1.16
N LYS A 434 -19.35 -15.09 -2.27
CA LYS A 434 -18.48 -16.25 -2.27
C LYS A 434 -17.09 -15.88 -2.79
N TYR A 435 -16.06 -16.28 -2.06
CA TYR A 435 -14.66 -16.09 -2.41
C TYR A 435 -13.96 -17.43 -2.62
N ASN A 436 -13.20 -17.53 -3.70
CA ASN A 436 -12.29 -18.64 -3.96
C ASN A 436 -10.88 -18.30 -3.48
N LEU A 437 -10.19 -19.29 -2.91
CA LEU A 437 -8.75 -19.21 -2.70
C LEU A 437 -8.04 -19.87 -3.87
N MET A 438 -7.42 -19.06 -4.73
CA MET A 438 -6.64 -19.56 -5.85
C MET A 438 -5.15 -19.47 -5.53
N GLU A 439 -4.49 -20.62 -5.65
CA GLU A 439 -3.07 -20.75 -5.43
C GLU A 439 -2.30 -20.49 -6.72
N LYS A 440 -1.39 -19.52 -6.67
CA LYS A 440 -0.41 -19.26 -7.73
C LYS A 440 0.96 -19.75 -7.26
N SER A 441 1.43 -20.84 -7.87
CA SER A 441 2.71 -21.43 -7.50
C SER A 441 3.89 -20.53 -7.92
N PHE A 442 4.85 -20.40 -7.03
CA PHE A 442 6.16 -19.79 -7.23
C PHE A 442 7.22 -20.89 -7.21
N ASN A 443 7.59 -21.34 -8.40
CA ASN A 443 8.55 -22.40 -8.69
C ASN A 443 9.65 -21.85 -9.61
N PRO A 444 10.70 -21.21 -9.07
CA PRO A 444 11.78 -20.65 -9.87
C PRO A 444 12.45 -21.68 -10.78
N VAL A 445 12.56 -21.37 -12.06
CA VAL A 445 13.41 -22.10 -13.02
C VAL A 445 14.83 -21.55 -12.92
N MET A 446 15.77 -22.42 -12.55
CA MET A 446 17.17 -22.06 -12.39
C MET A 446 17.93 -22.23 -13.71
N VAL A 447 18.66 -21.20 -14.14
CA VAL A 447 19.56 -21.23 -15.31
C VAL A 447 20.95 -20.83 -14.83
N ASN A 448 21.95 -21.70 -15.05
CA ASN A 448 23.33 -21.48 -14.58
C ASN A 448 23.49 -21.21 -13.07
N GLY A 449 22.52 -21.65 -12.25
CA GLY A 449 22.54 -21.46 -10.80
C GLY A 449 21.79 -20.22 -10.30
N GLU A 450 21.26 -19.38 -11.20
CA GLU A 450 20.48 -18.19 -10.85
C GLU A 450 18.98 -18.36 -11.21
N PRO A 451 18.05 -17.80 -10.42
CA PRO A 451 16.63 -17.85 -10.72
C PRO A 451 16.32 -17.00 -11.97
N SER A 452 15.77 -17.62 -13.02
CA SER A 452 15.51 -16.96 -14.29
C SER A 452 14.07 -16.45 -14.42
N HIS A 453 13.10 -17.31 -14.14
CA HIS A 453 11.67 -17.01 -14.28
C HIS A 453 10.85 -18.02 -13.48
N ASN A 454 9.58 -17.70 -13.23
CA ASN A 454 8.66 -18.62 -12.58
C ASN A 454 8.19 -19.72 -13.56
N ALA A 455 8.19 -20.97 -13.13
CA ALA A 455 7.84 -22.10 -13.98
C ALA A 455 6.37 -22.05 -14.42
N ASN A 456 6.13 -22.31 -15.71
CA ASN A 456 4.82 -22.40 -16.34
C ASN A 456 3.97 -21.11 -16.31
N GLU A 457 4.55 -19.98 -15.95
CA GLU A 457 3.84 -18.71 -15.88
C GLU A 457 4.20 -17.82 -17.07
N VAL A 458 3.17 -17.39 -17.81
CA VAL A 458 3.31 -16.47 -18.94
C VAL A 458 2.50 -15.21 -18.67
N ILE A 459 3.13 -14.06 -18.84
CA ILE A 459 2.47 -12.75 -18.87
C ILE A 459 1.98 -12.53 -20.29
N ILE A 460 0.72 -12.15 -20.46
CA ILE A 460 0.13 -11.85 -21.77
C ILE A 460 -0.57 -10.49 -21.71
N ARG A 461 -0.13 -9.56 -22.56
CA ARG A 461 -0.82 -8.29 -22.80
C ARG A 461 -1.79 -8.46 -23.96
N PHE A 462 -3.08 -8.55 -23.63
CA PHE A 462 -4.14 -8.61 -24.62
C PHE A 462 -4.51 -7.22 -25.11
N ASP A 463 -4.97 -7.09 -26.35
CA ASP A 463 -5.63 -5.87 -26.81
C ASP A 463 -6.89 -5.59 -25.98
N ARG A 464 -7.23 -4.31 -25.79
CA ARG A 464 -8.42 -3.92 -25.03
C ARG A 464 -9.72 -4.51 -25.58
N SER A 465 -9.78 -4.80 -26.88
CA SER A 465 -10.96 -5.42 -27.50
C SER A 465 -11.06 -6.93 -27.22
N ALA A 466 -10.01 -7.57 -26.72
CA ALA A 466 -9.94 -9.02 -26.50
C ALA A 466 -10.45 -9.45 -25.11
N VAL A 467 -10.46 -8.56 -24.13
CA VAL A 467 -10.81 -8.88 -22.74
C VAL A 467 -12.28 -8.57 -22.40
N ASN A 468 -12.76 -9.16 -21.31
CA ASN A 468 -14.10 -8.99 -20.77
C ASN A 468 -14.12 -7.91 -19.67
N TYR A 469 -14.61 -6.71 -19.99
CA TYR A 469 -14.59 -5.57 -19.06
C TYR A 469 -15.34 -5.83 -17.76
N GLY A 470 -16.45 -6.59 -17.79
CA GLY A 470 -17.17 -6.94 -16.56
C GLY A 470 -16.32 -7.73 -15.57
N ALA A 471 -15.43 -8.59 -16.06
CA ALA A 471 -14.46 -9.30 -15.22
C ALA A 471 -13.29 -8.39 -14.80
N ILE A 472 -12.80 -7.54 -15.70
CA ILE A 472 -11.69 -6.61 -15.43
C ILE A 472 -12.07 -5.55 -14.38
N ASP A 473 -13.25 -4.96 -14.48
CA ASP A 473 -13.68 -3.85 -13.63
C ASP A 473 -14.14 -4.30 -12.24
N ARG A 474 -14.45 -5.58 -12.06
CA ARG A 474 -14.79 -6.16 -10.76
C ARG A 474 -13.54 -6.30 -9.90
N LYS A 475 -13.26 -5.30 -9.05
CA LYS A 475 -12.07 -5.21 -8.18
C LYS A 475 -11.89 -6.40 -7.24
N GLY A 476 -12.99 -7.02 -6.78
CA GLY A 476 -12.94 -8.24 -5.96
C GLY A 476 -12.55 -9.51 -6.75
N PHE A 477 -12.79 -9.54 -8.06
CA PHE A 477 -12.49 -10.70 -8.92
C PHE A 477 -11.09 -10.58 -9.51
N ILE A 478 -10.09 -11.07 -8.78
CA ILE A 478 -8.66 -10.90 -9.10
C ILE A 478 -8.01 -12.15 -9.70
N ALA A 479 -8.67 -13.30 -9.60
CA ALA A 479 -8.21 -14.58 -10.12
C ALA A 479 -9.40 -15.47 -10.52
N GLY A 480 -9.24 -16.21 -11.61
CA GLY A 480 -10.27 -17.07 -12.21
C GLY A 480 -9.71 -17.94 -13.33
N LYS A 481 -10.57 -18.33 -14.27
CA LYS A 481 -10.20 -19.05 -15.51
C LYS A 481 -9.96 -18.07 -16.65
N LEU A 482 -9.16 -18.44 -17.63
CA LEU A 482 -8.86 -17.57 -18.78
C LEU A 482 -10.13 -17.13 -19.52
N SER A 483 -11.12 -18.02 -19.63
CA SER A 483 -12.42 -17.70 -20.23
C SER A 483 -13.23 -16.64 -19.49
N ASP A 484 -12.95 -16.39 -18.22
CA ASP A 484 -13.67 -15.38 -17.44
C ASP A 484 -13.20 -13.98 -17.85
N PHE A 485 -11.90 -13.86 -18.18
CA PHE A 485 -11.24 -12.58 -18.50
C PHE A 485 -11.17 -12.30 -20.01
N VAL A 486 -11.26 -13.31 -20.86
CA VAL A 486 -10.98 -13.19 -22.31
C VAL A 486 -12.16 -13.68 -23.14
N LYS A 487 -12.48 -12.97 -24.23
CA LYS A 487 -13.64 -13.27 -25.08
C LYS A 487 -13.53 -14.67 -25.74
N PRO A 488 -14.67 -15.38 -25.95
CA PRO A 488 -14.67 -16.73 -26.54
C PRO A 488 -13.98 -16.84 -27.91
N SER A 489 -14.05 -15.79 -28.75
CA SER A 489 -13.37 -15.76 -30.05
C SER A 489 -11.84 -15.81 -29.93
N VAL A 490 -11.29 -15.16 -28.90
CA VAL A 490 -9.85 -15.15 -28.62
C VAL A 490 -9.41 -16.49 -28.04
N ILE A 491 -10.22 -17.10 -27.17
CA ILE A 491 -10.01 -18.48 -26.70
C ILE A 491 -9.93 -19.46 -27.87
N GLY A 492 -10.84 -19.36 -28.85
CA GLY A 492 -10.81 -20.18 -30.05
C GLY A 492 -9.51 -20.03 -30.85
N LEU A 493 -9.03 -18.80 -31.02
CA LEU A 493 -7.78 -18.50 -31.72
C LEU A 493 -6.55 -19.02 -30.97
N MET A 494 -6.49 -18.84 -29.65
CA MET A 494 -5.40 -19.37 -28.82
C MET A 494 -5.38 -20.90 -28.82
N ASN A 495 -6.55 -21.55 -28.78
CA ASN A 495 -6.66 -23.01 -28.88
C ASN A 495 -6.05 -23.52 -30.19
N GLU A 496 -6.33 -22.84 -31.31
CA GLU A 496 -5.77 -23.18 -32.62
C GLU A 496 -4.25 -23.00 -32.65
N LYS A 497 -3.75 -21.88 -32.10
CA LYS A 497 -2.32 -21.52 -32.15
C LYS A 497 -1.46 -22.36 -31.22
N LEU A 498 -1.97 -22.70 -30.05
CA LEU A 498 -1.24 -23.48 -29.04
C LEU A 498 -1.53 -24.98 -29.09
N ASN A 499 -2.54 -25.39 -29.87
CA ASN A 499 -3.01 -26.78 -29.94
C ASN A 499 -3.33 -27.36 -28.55
N MET A 500 -3.95 -26.56 -27.68
CA MET A 500 -4.41 -26.97 -26.35
C MET A 500 -5.74 -26.30 -26.01
N GLU A 501 -6.45 -26.83 -25.01
CA GLU A 501 -7.63 -26.18 -24.44
C GLU A 501 -7.19 -25.15 -23.39
N VAL A 502 -7.30 -23.85 -23.72
CA VAL A 502 -6.80 -22.76 -22.88
C VAL A 502 -7.86 -22.16 -21.95
N SER A 503 -9.15 -22.47 -22.13
CA SER A 503 -10.25 -21.80 -21.41
C SER A 503 -10.16 -22.01 -19.90
N ARG A 504 -9.69 -23.20 -19.48
CA ARG A 504 -9.60 -23.60 -18.07
C ARG A 504 -8.28 -23.23 -17.38
N LEU A 505 -7.36 -22.55 -18.07
CA LEU A 505 -6.09 -22.13 -17.49
C LEU A 505 -6.34 -21.13 -16.36
N ASN A 506 -5.67 -21.34 -15.23
CA ASN A 506 -5.74 -20.39 -14.11
C ASN A 506 -5.11 -19.08 -14.55
N THR A 507 -5.86 -17.99 -14.35
CA THR A 507 -5.50 -16.66 -14.81
C THR A 507 -5.66 -15.67 -13.66
N PHE A 508 -4.68 -14.78 -13.52
CA PHE A 508 -4.57 -13.83 -12.43
C PHE A 508 -4.41 -12.42 -13.02
N LYS A 509 -5.16 -11.45 -12.47
CA LYS A 509 -4.90 -10.04 -12.75
C LYS A 509 -3.53 -9.69 -12.18
N ILE A 510 -2.70 -9.02 -12.97
CA ILE A 510 -1.44 -8.45 -12.49
C ILE A 510 -1.74 -7.14 -11.76
N PHE A 511 -2.57 -6.28 -12.34
CA PHE A 511 -2.97 -5.00 -11.76
C PHE A 511 -4.31 -5.16 -11.05
N ARG A 512 -4.30 -5.68 -9.82
CA ARG A 512 -5.50 -6.20 -9.14
C ARG A 512 -6.54 -5.12 -8.80
N ARG A 513 -6.06 -3.91 -8.51
CA ARG A 513 -6.89 -2.76 -8.09
C ARG A 513 -7.25 -1.81 -9.23
N MET A 514 -6.67 -2.01 -10.42
CA MET A 514 -6.88 -1.16 -11.59
C MET A 514 -8.07 -1.64 -12.42
N THR A 515 -8.83 -0.69 -12.96
CA THR A 515 -10.02 -0.90 -13.78
C THR A 515 -9.89 -0.20 -15.13
N THR A 516 -10.83 -0.45 -16.05
CA THR A 516 -10.88 0.24 -17.34
C THR A 516 -11.12 1.75 -17.22
N ALA A 517 -11.63 2.22 -16.07
CA ALA A 517 -11.80 3.64 -15.78
C ALA A 517 -10.47 4.36 -15.46
N ASP A 518 -9.40 3.61 -15.15
CA ASP A 518 -8.09 4.14 -14.73
C ASP A 518 -7.17 4.46 -15.93
N SER A 519 -7.73 5.11 -16.95
CA SER A 519 -7.05 5.44 -18.20
C SER A 519 -6.31 6.79 -18.19
N LEU A 520 -6.43 7.56 -17.10
CA LEU A 520 -5.82 8.88 -16.93
C LEU A 520 -5.12 8.99 -15.58
N SER A 521 -4.08 9.81 -15.53
CA SER A 521 -3.37 10.18 -14.31
C SER A 521 -3.11 11.68 -14.26
N VAL A 522 -3.21 12.26 -13.07
CA VAL A 522 -2.69 13.61 -12.78
C VAL A 522 -1.25 13.46 -12.31
N THR A 523 -0.30 13.98 -13.09
CA THR A 523 1.13 13.92 -12.78
C THR A 523 1.47 14.77 -11.56
N ARG A 524 2.68 14.58 -11.00
CA ARG A 524 3.17 15.39 -9.87
C ARG A 524 3.21 16.90 -10.16
N LEU A 525 3.34 17.28 -11.43
CA LEU A 525 3.38 18.67 -11.86
C LEU A 525 2.00 19.23 -12.20
N GLY A 526 0.94 18.41 -12.11
CA GLY A 526 -0.45 18.82 -12.32
C GLY A 526 -0.98 18.61 -13.75
N ASP A 527 -0.15 18.11 -14.67
CA ASP A 527 -0.59 17.72 -16.02
C ASP A 527 -1.48 16.47 -15.97
N THR A 528 -2.45 16.36 -16.88
CA THR A 528 -3.22 15.12 -17.07
C THR A 528 -2.63 14.34 -18.26
N ILE A 529 -2.27 13.08 -18.03
CA ILE A 529 -1.71 12.18 -19.04
C ILE A 529 -2.55 10.91 -19.19
N LYS A 530 -2.45 10.27 -20.35
CA LYS A 530 -3.00 8.94 -20.61
C LYS A 530 -2.15 7.88 -19.90
N VAL A 531 -2.81 6.88 -19.34
CA VAL A 531 -2.19 5.68 -18.76
C VAL A 531 -2.51 4.50 -19.67
N ASP A 532 -1.52 3.65 -19.92
CA ASP A 532 -1.68 2.44 -20.73
C ASP A 532 -2.71 1.48 -20.12
N ASP A 533 -3.31 0.62 -20.95
CA ASP A 533 -4.31 -0.37 -20.50
C ASP A 533 -3.67 -1.55 -19.74
N PHE A 534 -2.92 -1.27 -18.68
CA PHE A 534 -2.26 -2.28 -17.83
C PHE A 534 -3.25 -3.35 -17.34
N TRP A 535 -4.51 -2.97 -17.11
CA TRP A 535 -5.61 -3.85 -16.73
C TRP A 535 -5.90 -4.99 -17.71
N ALA A 536 -5.41 -4.91 -18.96
CA ALA A 536 -5.49 -5.99 -19.96
C ALA A 536 -4.22 -6.88 -20.00
N THR A 537 -3.29 -6.69 -19.06
CA THR A 537 -2.14 -7.57 -18.84
C THR A 537 -2.48 -8.63 -17.79
N LEU A 538 -2.46 -9.89 -18.20
CA LEU A 538 -2.85 -11.02 -17.35
C LEU A 538 -1.69 -12.00 -17.17
N SER A 539 -1.62 -12.62 -16.00
CA SER A 539 -0.71 -13.74 -15.71
C SER A 539 -1.48 -15.04 -15.89
N VAL A 540 -1.02 -15.90 -16.82
CA VAL A 540 -1.67 -17.18 -17.17
C VAL A 540 -0.74 -18.34 -16.81
N VAL A 541 -1.26 -19.29 -16.05
CA VAL A 541 -0.52 -20.49 -15.61
C VAL A 541 -0.83 -21.67 -16.51
N PHE A 542 0.21 -22.17 -17.17
CA PHE A 542 0.16 -23.32 -18.08
C PHE A 542 0.45 -24.64 -17.36
N PRO A 543 0.05 -25.80 -17.92
CA PRO A 543 0.37 -27.10 -17.35
C PRO A 543 1.87 -27.40 -17.41
N ASN A 544 2.39 -28.14 -16.42
CA ASN A 544 3.82 -28.54 -16.34
C ASN A 544 4.36 -29.27 -17.58
N SER A 545 3.48 -29.87 -18.39
CA SER A 545 3.87 -30.55 -19.63
C SER A 545 4.05 -29.61 -20.83
N PHE A 546 3.71 -28.34 -20.69
CA PHE A 546 3.75 -27.36 -21.77
C PHE A 546 5.07 -26.57 -21.76
N ASN A 547 5.73 -26.47 -22.91
CA ASN A 547 6.91 -25.61 -23.05
C ASN A 547 6.45 -24.16 -23.25
N ILE A 548 6.56 -23.35 -22.19
CA ILE A 548 6.11 -21.96 -22.23
C ILE A 548 6.88 -21.09 -23.23
N LEU A 549 8.16 -21.41 -23.52
CA LEU A 549 8.96 -20.60 -24.44
C LEU A 549 8.44 -20.74 -25.89
N ASP A 550 8.19 -21.98 -26.33
CA ASP A 550 7.59 -22.23 -27.65
C ASP A 550 6.16 -21.64 -27.74
N GLY A 551 5.43 -21.67 -26.62
CA GLY A 551 4.11 -21.06 -26.50
C GLY A 551 4.14 -19.55 -26.66
N ILE A 552 5.09 -18.87 -26.01
CA ILE A 552 5.30 -17.42 -26.12
C ILE A 552 5.62 -17.03 -27.57
N ASP A 553 6.53 -17.74 -28.23
CA ASP A 553 6.85 -17.50 -29.64
C ASP A 553 5.60 -17.61 -30.52
N SER A 554 4.74 -18.59 -30.25
CA SER A 554 3.49 -18.81 -30.99
C SER A 554 2.45 -17.72 -30.74
N LEU A 555 2.36 -17.21 -29.50
CA LEU A 555 1.42 -16.15 -29.10
C LEU A 555 1.83 -14.79 -29.68
N ASN A 556 3.13 -14.48 -29.70
CA ASN A 556 3.68 -13.24 -30.26
C ASN A 556 3.49 -13.13 -31.79
N LEU A 557 3.05 -14.20 -32.46
CA LEU A 557 2.62 -14.15 -33.88
C LEU A 557 1.20 -13.61 -34.08
N ILE A 558 0.42 -13.39 -32.99
CA ILE A 558 -0.96 -12.90 -33.04
C ILE A 558 -1.01 -11.39 -32.71
N ARG A 559 -0.17 -10.61 -33.40
CA ARG A 559 0.14 -9.19 -33.09
C ARG A 559 -1.06 -8.23 -33.06
N ASN A 560 -2.24 -8.64 -33.52
CA ASN A 560 -3.47 -7.83 -33.52
C ASN A 560 -4.37 -8.04 -32.28
N ILE A 561 -4.07 -9.04 -31.46
CA ILE A 561 -4.85 -9.41 -30.25
C ILE A 561 -3.94 -9.57 -29.04
N ILE A 562 -2.68 -9.96 -29.25
CA ILE A 562 -1.64 -10.05 -28.23
C ILE A 562 -0.54 -9.06 -28.61
N HIS A 563 -0.37 -8.03 -27.79
CA HIS A 563 0.69 -7.02 -27.98
C HIS A 563 2.05 -7.62 -27.65
N PHE A 564 2.12 -8.34 -26.53
CA PHE A 564 3.28 -9.17 -26.19
C PHE A 564 2.88 -10.32 -25.25
N SER A 565 3.75 -11.31 -25.19
CA SER A 565 3.79 -12.34 -24.17
C SER A 565 5.23 -12.63 -23.76
N GLU A 566 5.46 -12.84 -22.47
CA GLU A 566 6.79 -12.98 -21.89
C GLU A 566 6.77 -13.90 -20.63
N PRO A 567 7.88 -14.55 -20.26
CA PRO A 567 7.93 -15.31 -19.02
C PRO A 567 7.95 -14.37 -17.80
N ASN A 568 7.34 -14.78 -16.69
CA ASN A 568 7.38 -13.97 -15.46
C ASN A 568 8.76 -14.07 -14.79
N ARG A 569 9.65 -13.11 -15.05
CA ARG A 569 11.02 -13.06 -14.52
C ARG A 569 11.05 -12.85 -13.00
N ILE A 570 12.12 -13.33 -12.37
CA ILE A 570 12.33 -13.25 -10.92
C ILE A 570 13.35 -12.14 -10.64
N ALA A 571 13.04 -11.32 -9.65
CA ALA A 571 13.89 -10.27 -9.11
C ALA A 571 14.37 -10.64 -7.70
N VAL A 572 15.47 -10.02 -7.27
CA VAL A 572 16.12 -10.23 -5.96
C VAL A 572 16.36 -8.88 -5.28
N TYR A 573 16.09 -8.76 -3.97
CA TYR A 573 16.65 -7.66 -3.16
C TYR A 573 18.13 -7.91 -2.91
N GLU A 574 18.93 -6.85 -2.74
CA GLU A 574 20.35 -7.02 -2.50
C GLU A 574 20.66 -7.38 -1.04
N GLY A 575 20.62 -8.67 -0.73
CA GLY A 575 21.22 -9.22 0.49
C GLY A 575 22.62 -9.76 0.23
N ILE A 576 23.67 -8.98 0.49
CA ILE A 576 24.99 -9.60 0.75
C ILE A 576 24.89 -10.26 2.12
N ILE A 577 25.05 -11.58 2.16
CA ILE A 577 25.26 -12.37 3.38
C ILE A 577 26.48 -11.79 4.11
N PRO A 578 26.38 -11.28 5.35
CA PRO A 578 27.56 -11.08 6.17
C PRO A 578 28.13 -12.47 6.49
N ASN A 579 29.35 -12.77 6.06
CA ASN A 579 30.03 -14.01 6.41
C ASN A 579 31.41 -13.78 7.03
N ASP A 580 31.64 -12.62 7.65
CA ASP A 580 32.96 -12.20 8.14
C ASP A 580 33.48 -13.02 9.35
N PRO A 581 34.67 -13.64 9.22
CA PRO A 581 35.51 -14.09 10.33
C PRO A 581 36.30 -12.93 10.99
N LEU A 582 36.05 -11.67 10.61
CA LEU A 582 36.71 -10.45 11.11
C LEU A 582 35.74 -9.48 11.84
N PHE A 583 34.85 -10.04 12.67
CA PHE A 583 34.39 -9.36 13.89
C PHE A 583 35.56 -9.08 14.89
N SER A 584 36.81 -9.37 14.51
CA SER A 584 38.03 -8.72 14.98
C SER A 584 39.04 -8.81 13.82
N ILE A 585 39.52 -7.71 13.21
CA ILE A 585 40.67 -6.89 13.61
C ILE A 585 40.45 -5.55 12.88
N PHE A 586 40.23 -4.43 13.57
CA PHE A 586 41.29 -3.64 14.18
C PHE A 586 40.84 -2.97 15.49
N ASN A 587 41.62 -3.16 16.54
CA ASN A 587 41.74 -2.29 17.72
C ASN A 587 43.21 -2.44 18.19
N PRO A 588 43.91 -1.49 18.88
CA PRO A 588 43.75 -0.04 19.14
C PRO A 588 45.07 0.76 18.77
N PRO A 589 45.26 2.07 19.10
CA PRO A 589 44.52 2.88 20.07
C PRO A 589 43.95 4.21 19.54
N TYR A 590 42.71 4.46 19.96
CA TYR A 590 41.89 5.66 19.70
C TYR A 590 41.40 5.78 18.26
N TYR A 591 40.14 5.45 18.04
CA TYR A 591 39.10 6.46 17.77
C TYR A 591 37.73 5.77 17.87
N ASN A 592 36.82 6.41 18.60
CA ASN A 592 35.40 6.07 18.68
C ASN A 592 34.73 6.70 17.45
N PRO A 593 34.37 5.96 16.38
CA PRO A 593 33.68 6.56 15.25
C PRO A 593 32.22 6.73 15.67
N THR A 594 31.75 7.97 15.76
CA THR A 594 30.33 8.28 15.95
C THR A 594 29.49 7.57 14.87
N ASN A 595 28.43 6.88 15.27
CA ASN A 595 27.49 6.19 14.37
C ASN A 595 26.90 7.20 13.34
N GLN A 596 26.65 6.79 12.10
CA GLN A 596 26.16 7.61 10.97
C GLN A 596 27.14 8.63 10.34
N THR A 597 28.44 8.33 10.25
CA THR A 597 29.41 9.22 9.56
C THR A 597 29.10 9.51 8.08
N GLY A 598 28.21 8.73 7.44
CA GLY A 598 27.67 9.00 6.10
C GLY A 598 26.88 10.31 5.96
N LEU A 599 26.42 10.92 7.06
CA LEU A 599 25.66 12.17 7.06
C LEU A 599 26.52 13.42 7.30
N VAL A 600 27.71 13.25 7.87
CA VAL A 600 28.53 14.35 8.39
C VAL A 600 29.51 14.90 7.33
N GLY A 601 29.73 16.21 7.36
CA GLY A 601 30.60 17.04 6.52
C GLY A 601 32.07 16.73 6.72
N SER A 602 32.45 15.59 6.17
CA SER A 602 33.81 15.07 6.06
C SER A 602 33.89 14.17 4.83
N LEU A 603 35.07 13.61 4.56
CA LEU A 603 35.31 12.68 3.45
C LEU A 603 34.40 11.45 3.43
N ARG A 604 33.73 11.17 4.55
CA ARG A 604 32.89 10.00 4.79
C ARG A 604 31.40 10.20 4.53
N GLY A 605 30.94 11.43 4.24
CA GLY A 605 29.50 11.71 4.16
C GLY A 605 29.06 12.69 3.05
N ILE A 606 27.76 13.03 3.09
CA ILE A 606 27.04 13.84 2.08
C ILE A 606 26.81 15.30 2.48
N ASN A 607 27.48 15.78 3.54
CA ASN A 607 27.43 17.16 4.05
C ASN A 607 26.08 17.63 4.62
N LEU A 608 25.31 16.78 5.31
CA LEU A 608 24.10 17.24 6.01
C LEU A 608 24.42 17.99 7.33
N VAL A 609 25.58 17.72 7.95
CA VAL A 609 26.03 18.35 9.22
C VAL A 609 27.50 18.80 9.13
N SER A 610 27.89 20.02 9.47
CA SER A 610 29.31 20.47 9.45
C SER A 610 30.12 20.03 10.68
N THR A 611 31.45 19.90 10.52
CA THR A 611 32.40 19.40 11.54
C THR A 611 33.06 20.49 12.40
N ASN A 612 32.76 21.78 12.22
CA ASN A 612 33.39 22.88 12.99
C ASN A 612 32.37 23.85 13.63
N PRO A 613 31.67 23.46 14.70
CA PRO A 613 30.87 24.42 15.44
C PRO A 613 31.69 25.22 16.48
N PRO A 614 31.29 26.46 16.83
CA PRO A 614 31.92 27.22 17.91
C PRO A 614 31.79 26.50 19.26
N PRO A 615 32.81 26.56 20.15
CA PRO A 615 32.74 25.91 21.45
C PRO A 615 31.67 26.55 22.34
N GLY A 616 30.65 25.76 22.72
CA GLY A 616 29.64 26.14 23.72
C GLY A 616 28.17 26.00 23.32
N SER A 617 27.84 25.54 22.11
CA SER A 617 26.43 25.33 21.71
C SER A 617 25.98 23.88 21.97
N PRO A 618 24.96 23.62 22.80
CA PRO A 618 24.45 22.27 23.08
C PRO A 618 23.56 21.70 21.96
N PHE A 619 23.29 22.47 20.90
CA PHE A 619 22.55 22.04 19.70
C PHE A 619 23.43 22.24 18.47
N LEU A 620 23.97 21.15 17.91
CA LEU A 620 24.97 21.18 16.82
C LEU A 620 24.41 20.58 15.54
N LEU A 621 23.53 21.31 14.86
CA LEU A 621 22.99 20.95 13.53
C LEU A 621 23.00 22.12 12.51
N GLU A 622 23.43 23.33 12.88
CA GLU A 622 23.13 24.56 12.11
C GLU A 622 24.09 24.92 10.94
N GLN A 623 24.90 23.99 10.41
CA GLN A 623 25.88 24.31 9.35
C GLN A 623 26.00 23.26 8.22
N GLY A 624 24.90 22.67 7.77
CA GLY A 624 24.88 21.73 6.63
C GLY A 624 23.53 21.71 5.91
N GLY A 625 23.25 20.70 5.07
CA GLY A 625 22.02 20.63 4.28
C GLY A 625 20.72 20.80 5.11
N TRP A 626 20.70 20.31 6.35
CA TRP A 626 19.55 20.46 7.24
C TRP A 626 19.30 21.88 7.75
N ALA A 627 20.26 22.79 7.61
CA ALA A 627 20.01 24.22 7.87
C ALA A 627 19.12 24.85 6.77
N LEU A 628 18.97 24.19 5.62
CA LEU A 628 18.12 24.65 4.52
C LEU A 628 16.74 24.00 4.56
N GLU A 629 16.67 22.69 4.77
CA GLU A 629 15.42 21.92 4.80
C GLU A 629 15.60 20.57 5.50
N THR A 630 14.56 20.09 6.19
CA THR A 630 14.54 18.81 6.93
C THR A 630 13.45 17.85 6.46
N GLY A 631 12.58 18.30 5.55
CA GLY A 631 11.56 17.50 4.87
C GLY A 631 10.14 17.94 5.24
N LYS A 632 9.18 17.71 4.32
CA LYS A 632 7.75 18.05 4.49
C LYS A 632 6.85 16.85 4.23
N SER A 633 5.76 16.74 4.99
CA SER A 633 4.89 15.56 4.97
C SER A 633 4.11 15.35 3.68
N ASP A 634 3.90 16.39 2.89
CA ASP A 634 3.21 16.23 1.60
C ASP A 634 4.13 15.61 0.53
N ILE A 635 5.43 15.53 0.80
CA ILE A 635 6.36 14.78 -0.05
C ILE A 635 6.25 13.29 0.30
N LYS A 636 5.67 12.53 -0.62
CA LYS A 636 5.40 11.10 -0.51
C LYS A 636 6.54 10.28 -1.14
N VAL A 637 7.17 9.41 -0.37
CA VAL A 637 8.29 8.56 -0.82
C VAL A 637 7.92 7.09 -0.72
N GLY A 638 7.90 6.40 -1.86
CA GLY A 638 7.67 4.96 -1.94
C GLY A 638 8.94 4.15 -1.76
N VAL A 639 8.90 3.19 -0.83
CA VAL A 639 9.94 2.17 -0.64
C VAL A 639 9.43 0.86 -1.24
N PHE A 640 9.95 0.52 -2.42
CA PHE A 640 9.58 -0.68 -3.18
C PHE A 640 10.50 -1.82 -2.77
N ASP A 641 10.16 -2.51 -1.69
CA ASP A 641 11.11 -3.38 -0.99
C ASP A 641 10.41 -4.57 -0.31
N SER A 642 11.02 -5.19 0.71
CA SER A 642 10.47 -6.26 1.54
C SER A 642 9.30 -5.81 2.44
N GLY A 643 8.97 -4.53 2.43
CA GLY A 643 8.02 -3.88 3.34
C GLY A 643 8.72 -3.02 4.40
N ILE A 644 7.95 -2.26 5.17
CA ILE A 644 8.47 -1.43 6.26
C ILE A 644 7.87 -1.89 7.58
N ASN A 645 8.68 -2.05 8.63
CA ASN A 645 8.16 -2.15 9.99
C ASN A 645 7.68 -0.76 10.44
N TRP A 646 6.43 -0.44 10.12
CA TRP A 646 5.82 0.86 10.42
C TRP A 646 5.72 1.17 11.92
N ARG A 647 5.86 0.16 12.80
CA ARG A 647 5.85 0.30 14.27
C ARG A 647 7.21 0.62 14.87
N HIS A 648 8.26 0.72 14.05
CA HIS A 648 9.59 1.05 14.55
C HIS A 648 9.55 2.39 15.31
N GLU A 649 10.20 2.46 16.47
CA GLU A 649 10.09 3.62 17.38
C GLU A 649 10.70 4.91 16.80
N ASP A 650 11.54 4.74 15.79
CA ASP A 650 12.14 5.83 15.02
C ASP A 650 11.31 6.22 13.80
N LEU A 651 10.16 5.58 13.61
CA LEU A 651 9.15 5.92 12.62
C LEU A 651 7.86 6.38 13.27
N GLY A 652 7.70 6.31 14.59
CA GLY A 652 6.49 6.77 15.27
C GLY A 652 6.39 6.26 16.71
N ASP A 653 5.18 6.30 17.26
CA ASP A 653 4.85 5.83 18.62
C ASP A 653 4.46 4.34 18.68
N GLY A 654 4.51 3.64 17.55
CA GLY A 654 4.07 2.24 17.42
C GLY A 654 2.62 2.07 16.98
N SER A 655 1.83 3.14 16.89
CA SER A 655 0.49 3.17 16.30
C SER A 655 0.54 3.47 14.80
N TRP A 656 -0.50 3.09 14.04
CA TRP A 656 -0.51 3.32 12.60
C TRP A 656 -0.64 4.82 12.30
N SER A 657 -1.53 5.50 13.03
CA SER A 657 -1.76 6.94 12.92
C SER A 657 -0.51 7.77 13.24
N GLY A 658 0.25 7.37 14.27
CA GLY A 658 1.49 8.00 14.70
C GLY A 658 2.73 7.66 13.85
N SER A 659 2.63 6.71 12.91
CA SER A 659 3.75 6.29 12.06
C SER A 659 4.07 7.31 10.94
N ARG A 660 5.33 7.35 10.50
CA ARG A 660 5.80 8.01 9.26
C ARG A 660 5.39 7.23 8.02
N VAL A 661 5.03 5.95 8.16
CA VAL A 661 4.45 5.17 7.08
C VAL A 661 2.97 5.52 6.99
N LYS A 662 2.56 6.17 5.89
CA LYS A 662 1.20 6.71 5.71
C LYS A 662 0.33 5.91 4.73
N GLY A 663 0.87 4.84 4.15
CA GLY A 663 0.14 3.98 3.23
C GLY A 663 1.02 2.99 2.51
N GLY A 664 0.50 2.46 1.41
CA GLY A 664 1.14 1.46 0.57
C GLY A 664 0.33 0.17 0.49
N TRP A 665 0.95 -0.88 -0.02
CA TRP A 665 0.31 -2.18 -0.20
C TRP A 665 1.33 -3.31 -0.12
N ASP A 666 0.91 -4.44 0.42
CA ASP A 666 1.65 -5.69 0.32
C ASP A 666 1.17 -6.45 -0.90
N TYR A 667 1.95 -6.36 -1.97
CA TYR A 667 1.62 -6.96 -3.24
C TYR A 667 1.85 -8.48 -3.24
N GLY A 668 2.71 -8.99 -2.36
CA GLY A 668 2.87 -10.43 -2.15
C GLY A 668 1.60 -11.08 -1.59
N LYS A 669 1.02 -10.49 -0.55
CA LYS A 669 -0.13 -11.04 0.17
C LYS A 669 -1.48 -10.48 -0.28
N GLY A 670 -1.48 -9.35 -0.98
CA GLY A 670 -2.69 -8.62 -1.35
C GLY A 670 -3.37 -7.95 -0.15
N VAL A 671 -2.60 -7.44 0.81
CA VAL A 671 -3.13 -6.84 2.05
C VAL A 671 -2.60 -5.43 2.28
N HIS A 672 -3.34 -4.61 3.03
CA HIS A 672 -2.87 -3.30 3.44
C HIS A 672 -1.78 -3.42 4.53
N PRO A 673 -0.75 -2.54 4.58
CA PRO A 673 0.31 -2.65 5.60
C PRO A 673 -0.20 -2.51 7.04
N SER A 674 -1.24 -1.70 7.29
CA SER A 674 -1.86 -1.56 8.62
C SER A 674 -2.52 -2.86 9.11
N SER A 675 -2.96 -3.72 8.18
CA SER A 675 -3.55 -5.03 8.48
C SER A 675 -2.53 -6.02 9.07
N GLN A 676 -1.25 -5.68 8.99
CA GLN A 676 -0.15 -6.54 9.39
C GLN A 676 0.47 -6.01 10.67
N MET A 677 0.74 -6.93 11.60
CA MET A 677 1.53 -6.55 12.78
C MET A 677 2.94 -6.10 12.42
N ASN A 678 3.46 -6.64 11.32
CA ASN A 678 4.68 -6.22 10.69
C ASN A 678 4.55 -6.46 9.20
N SER A 679 4.60 -5.40 8.39
CA SER A 679 4.61 -5.54 6.94
C SER A 679 6.00 -5.88 6.38
N ASP A 680 7.05 -5.84 7.20
CA ASP A 680 8.39 -6.33 6.84
C ASP A 680 8.64 -7.66 7.57
N PRO A 681 8.98 -8.76 6.86
CA PRO A 681 9.18 -10.08 7.48
C PRO A 681 10.24 -10.09 8.58
N VAL A 682 9.96 -10.87 9.62
CA VAL A 682 10.88 -11.19 10.71
C VAL A 682 11.20 -12.67 10.61
N THR A 683 12.47 -13.03 10.48
CA THR A 683 12.90 -14.41 10.71
C THR A 683 14.07 -14.44 11.69
N THR A 684 14.38 -15.64 12.19
CA THR A 684 15.43 -15.89 13.18
C THR A 684 16.85 -15.66 12.66
N THR A 685 17.03 -15.23 11.41
CA THR A 685 18.33 -14.89 10.81
C THR A 685 18.47 -13.37 10.76
N ALA A 686 19.65 -12.84 11.12
CA ALA A 686 19.95 -11.40 11.18
C ALA A 686 19.97 -10.68 9.80
N GLN A 687 19.27 -11.23 8.81
CA GLN A 687 19.37 -10.93 7.38
C GLN A 687 18.10 -10.24 6.83
N ASN A 688 17.00 -10.17 7.59
CA ASN A 688 15.71 -9.62 7.14
C ASN A 688 15.41 -8.22 7.74
N GLY A 689 14.42 -7.52 7.17
CA GLY A 689 14.18 -6.10 7.46
C GLY A 689 14.79 -5.13 6.45
N HIS A 690 14.92 -5.52 5.16
CA HIS A 690 15.61 -4.73 4.14
C HIS A 690 14.91 -3.39 3.88
N GLY A 691 13.59 -3.42 3.65
CA GLY A 691 12.80 -2.21 3.43
C GLY A 691 12.75 -1.31 4.66
N THR A 692 12.72 -1.86 5.88
CA THR A 692 12.87 -1.09 7.13
C THR A 692 14.20 -0.33 7.19
N ALA A 693 15.30 -0.94 6.75
CA ALA A 693 16.61 -0.30 6.70
C ALA A 693 16.69 0.81 5.63
N VAL A 694 16.09 0.58 4.46
CA VAL A 694 15.97 1.60 3.40
C VAL A 694 15.13 2.79 3.88
N ALA A 695 13.96 2.51 4.46
CA ALA A 695 13.06 3.52 5.03
C ALA A 695 13.74 4.36 6.12
N GLY A 696 14.56 3.74 6.96
CA GLY A 696 15.33 4.41 8.00
C GLY A 696 16.30 5.47 7.49
N ILE A 697 17.01 5.19 6.39
CA ILE A 697 17.95 6.14 5.78
C ILE A 697 17.18 7.36 5.23
N ILE A 698 16.01 7.12 4.65
CA ILE A 698 15.19 8.18 4.05
C ILE A 698 14.53 9.04 5.14
N GLY A 699 13.83 8.43 6.09
CA GLY A 699 12.82 9.14 6.90
C GLY A 699 12.73 8.77 8.38
N ALA A 700 13.75 8.16 8.98
CA ALA A 700 13.80 8.01 10.44
C ALA A 700 13.72 9.37 11.15
N ILE A 701 12.90 9.47 12.20
CA ILE A 701 12.57 10.71 12.89
C ILE A 701 13.82 11.30 13.53
N ARG A 702 14.12 12.56 13.20
CA ARG A 702 15.27 13.25 13.78
C ARG A 702 14.94 13.88 15.13
N ASN A 703 15.92 13.95 16.01
CA ASN A 703 15.86 14.65 17.31
C ASN A 703 14.78 14.15 18.28
N ASN A 704 14.31 12.90 18.16
CA ASN A 704 13.37 12.29 19.11
C ASN A 704 14.05 11.67 20.34
N GLY A 705 15.37 11.82 20.48
CA GLY A 705 16.17 11.23 21.55
C GLY A 705 16.42 9.73 21.41
N LYS A 706 16.16 9.13 20.24
CA LYS A 706 16.30 7.70 19.95
C LYS A 706 17.16 7.47 18.70
N GLY A 707 17.73 6.28 18.60
CA GLY A 707 18.14 5.71 17.31
C GLY A 707 19.05 6.51 16.38
N VAL A 708 18.56 6.67 15.16
CA VAL A 708 19.26 7.21 13.98
C VAL A 708 18.46 8.36 13.37
N ALA A 709 19.15 9.26 12.67
CA ALA A 709 18.50 10.31 11.89
C ALA A 709 18.33 9.90 10.41
N GLY A 710 17.12 9.99 9.88
CA GLY A 710 16.85 9.91 8.44
C GLY A 710 17.17 11.23 7.74
N ILE A 711 17.49 11.17 6.45
CA ILE A 711 17.90 12.35 5.66
C ILE A 711 16.78 13.39 5.55
N ALA A 712 15.54 12.95 5.34
CA ALA A 712 14.37 13.80 5.26
C ALA A 712 13.36 13.47 6.38
N GLY A 713 13.87 13.10 7.55
CA GLY A 713 13.09 12.66 8.72
C GLY A 713 12.48 13.78 9.57
N GLY A 714 12.60 15.05 9.14
CA GLY A 714 12.06 16.21 9.84
C GLY A 714 12.86 16.62 11.07
N ASP A 715 12.14 17.13 12.08
CA ASP A 715 12.67 17.51 13.38
C ASP A 715 11.58 17.38 14.44
N PHE A 716 11.74 16.40 15.34
CA PHE A 716 10.76 16.14 16.39
C PHE A 716 10.62 17.31 17.38
N GLU A 717 11.73 17.96 17.74
CA GLU A 717 11.72 19.05 18.74
C GLU A 717 11.03 20.31 18.19
N GLU A 718 11.09 20.51 16.87
CA GLU A 718 10.42 21.62 16.17
C GLU A 718 9.01 21.27 15.66
N GLY A 719 8.55 20.03 15.86
CA GLY A 719 7.25 19.57 15.38
C GLY A 719 7.18 19.39 13.86
N ILE A 720 8.33 19.24 13.18
CA ILE A 720 8.41 19.04 11.74
C ILE A 720 8.41 17.54 11.44
N ALA A 721 7.43 17.09 10.65
CA ALA A 721 7.22 15.68 10.40
C ALA A 721 8.28 15.03 9.49
N GLY A 722 8.91 15.78 8.58
CA GLY A 722 9.67 15.17 7.49
C GLY A 722 8.77 14.58 6.42
N VAL A 723 9.33 13.78 5.51
CA VAL A 723 8.60 13.14 4.40
C VAL A 723 7.66 12.04 4.88
N SER A 724 6.60 11.78 4.10
CA SER A 724 5.70 10.63 4.33
C SER A 724 6.21 9.40 3.57
N LEU A 725 6.36 8.28 4.27
CA LEU A 725 6.80 7.02 3.67
C LEU A 725 5.61 6.15 3.24
N TYR A 726 5.75 5.44 2.14
CA TYR A 726 4.80 4.44 1.66
C TYR A 726 5.50 3.10 1.52
N SER A 727 4.90 2.05 2.09
CA SER A 727 5.44 0.67 2.07
C SER A 727 4.87 -0.09 0.88
N LEU A 728 5.64 -0.22 -0.20
CA LEU A 728 5.24 -0.94 -1.41
C LEU A 728 5.96 -2.29 -1.38
N ARG A 729 5.41 -3.26 -0.63
CA ARG A 729 6.07 -4.56 -0.47
C ARG A 729 5.88 -5.39 -1.73
N THR A 730 6.98 -5.64 -2.45
CA THR A 730 6.96 -6.46 -3.68
C THR A 730 7.26 -7.93 -3.42
N SER A 731 7.76 -8.30 -2.23
CA SER A 731 8.16 -9.68 -1.92
C SER A 731 6.96 -10.61 -1.89
N THR A 732 7.05 -11.75 -2.57
CA THR A 732 5.91 -12.68 -2.76
C THR A 732 5.90 -13.85 -1.79
N THR A 733 6.86 -13.91 -0.88
CA THR A 733 7.10 -15.07 0.00
C THR A 733 6.81 -14.73 1.46
N SER A 734 6.57 -15.78 2.24
CA SER A 734 6.44 -15.73 3.69
C SER A 734 6.98 -17.05 4.25
N ASN A 735 8.26 -17.33 4.05
CA ASN A 735 8.81 -18.61 4.48
C ASN A 735 9.42 -18.54 5.89
N THR A 736 9.30 -19.65 6.63
CA THR A 736 10.02 -19.92 7.89
C THR A 736 11.52 -20.14 7.69
N LEU A 737 12.02 -20.03 6.44
CA LEU A 737 13.40 -20.32 6.05
C LEU A 737 14.23 -19.05 5.75
N GLY A 738 13.63 -17.86 5.91
CA GLY A 738 14.36 -16.58 5.92
C GLY A 738 14.68 -15.97 4.56
N ASP A 739 14.08 -16.41 3.45
CA ASP A 739 14.38 -15.86 2.13
C ASP A 739 13.17 -15.14 1.52
N ASP A 740 12.85 -13.98 2.10
CA ASP A 740 11.90 -13.01 1.54
C ASP A 740 12.55 -12.10 0.48
N SER A 741 13.66 -12.57 -0.10
CA SER A 741 14.46 -11.78 -1.02
C SER A 741 13.89 -11.76 -2.46
N LEU A 742 12.89 -12.60 -2.76
CA LEU A 742 12.43 -12.86 -4.13
C LEU A 742 11.04 -12.30 -4.42
N PHE A 743 10.90 -11.78 -5.64
CA PHE A 743 9.61 -11.37 -6.20
C PHE A 743 9.58 -11.50 -7.71
N THR A 744 8.42 -11.28 -8.30
CA THR A 744 8.20 -11.36 -9.74
C THR A 744 8.11 -9.97 -10.36
N ILE A 745 8.44 -9.85 -11.64
CA ILE A 745 8.26 -8.58 -12.38
C ILE A 745 6.81 -8.11 -12.37
N THR A 746 5.85 -9.03 -12.35
CA THR A 746 4.42 -8.70 -12.23
C THR A 746 4.11 -7.95 -10.93
N THR A 747 4.67 -8.39 -9.80
CA THR A 747 4.45 -7.77 -8.49
C THR A 747 5.13 -6.40 -8.41
N ALA A 748 6.31 -6.27 -9.02
CA ALA A 748 7.03 -5.00 -9.12
C ALA A 748 6.31 -3.99 -10.03
N SER A 749 5.86 -4.43 -11.21
CA SER A 749 5.12 -3.60 -12.17
C SER A 749 3.81 -3.08 -11.59
N GLU A 750 3.04 -3.94 -10.90
CA GLU A 750 1.82 -3.54 -10.22
C GLU A 750 2.10 -2.43 -9.19
N ALA A 751 3.12 -2.64 -8.34
CA ALA A 751 3.52 -1.66 -7.35
C ALA A 751 3.95 -0.33 -8.00
N ILE A 752 4.79 -0.36 -9.03
CA ILE A 752 5.33 0.85 -9.68
C ILE A 752 4.22 1.67 -10.32
N VAL A 753 3.31 1.05 -11.08
CA VAL A 753 2.20 1.75 -11.73
C VAL A 753 1.29 2.37 -10.68
N GLU A 754 0.93 1.61 -9.65
CA GLU A 754 0.04 2.10 -8.60
C GLU A 754 0.70 3.17 -7.71
N GLY A 755 2.00 3.06 -7.47
CA GLY A 755 2.79 4.10 -6.81
C GLY A 755 2.78 5.42 -7.59
N ALA A 756 2.96 5.34 -8.91
CA ALA A 756 3.10 6.53 -9.75
C ALA A 756 1.79 7.22 -10.09
N VAL A 757 0.77 6.44 -10.45
CA VAL A 757 -0.50 6.97 -10.97
C VAL A 757 -1.29 7.64 -9.85
N PHE A 758 -2.04 8.68 -10.21
CA PHE A 758 -3.07 9.25 -9.36
C PHE A 758 -4.28 9.64 -10.22
N ASN A 759 -5.36 8.88 -10.08
CA ASN A 759 -6.63 9.18 -10.72
C ASN A 759 -7.64 9.69 -9.67
N PRO A 760 -7.92 10.99 -9.61
CA PRO A 760 -8.84 11.55 -8.62
C PRO A 760 -10.30 11.16 -8.85
N LEU A 761 -10.67 10.69 -10.05
CA LEU A 761 -12.05 10.29 -10.36
C LEU A 761 -12.41 8.92 -9.79
N THR A 762 -11.44 8.02 -9.72
CA THR A 762 -11.61 6.64 -9.24
C THR A 762 -10.91 6.39 -7.91
N ASN A 763 -10.16 7.39 -7.42
CA ASN A 763 -9.26 7.30 -6.27
C ASN A 763 -8.23 6.17 -6.40
N PHE A 764 -7.76 5.91 -7.63
CA PHE A 764 -6.75 4.90 -7.91
C PHE A 764 -5.34 5.49 -7.87
N GLY A 765 -4.42 4.71 -7.30
CA GLY A 765 -3.00 5.02 -7.21
C GLY A 765 -2.64 6.00 -6.10
N PHE A 766 -1.37 6.02 -5.72
CA PHE A 766 -0.86 6.76 -4.57
C PHE A 766 -0.32 8.16 -4.92
N GLY A 767 0.02 8.40 -6.19
CA GLY A 767 0.61 9.66 -6.66
C GLY A 767 1.90 10.02 -5.92
N LEU A 768 2.81 9.05 -5.77
CA LEU A 768 4.05 9.23 -5.03
C LEU A 768 4.99 10.21 -5.74
N ASN A 769 5.81 10.92 -4.96
CA ASN A 769 6.75 11.89 -5.53
C ASN A 769 8.08 11.25 -5.88
N ILE A 770 8.50 10.25 -5.11
CA ILE A 770 9.80 9.59 -5.24
C ILE A 770 9.60 8.08 -5.13
N HIS A 771 10.20 7.33 -6.04
CA HIS A 771 10.29 5.88 -5.98
C HIS A 771 11.74 5.45 -5.66
N ASN A 772 11.91 4.61 -4.65
CA ASN A 772 13.19 3.99 -4.33
C ASN A 772 13.18 2.50 -4.68
N TYR A 773 14.09 2.09 -5.59
CA TYR A 773 14.27 0.72 -6.03
C TYR A 773 15.62 0.18 -5.53
N SER A 774 15.65 -0.38 -4.33
CA SER A 774 16.84 -1.00 -3.73
C SER A 774 16.89 -2.51 -4.01
N TRP A 775 16.68 -2.89 -5.26
CA TRP A 775 16.63 -4.27 -5.75
C TRP A 775 17.05 -4.33 -7.21
N ARG A 776 17.25 -5.55 -7.73
CA ARG A 776 17.63 -5.75 -9.13
C ARG A 776 17.05 -7.03 -9.74
N ILE A 777 17.10 -7.09 -11.06
CA ILE A 777 16.90 -8.30 -11.87
C ILE A 777 18.22 -8.60 -12.58
N ASP A 778 18.71 -9.83 -12.43
CA ASP A 778 19.96 -10.30 -13.02
C ASP A 778 19.72 -10.86 -14.44
N GLY A 779 20.52 -10.44 -15.42
CA GLY A 779 20.39 -10.96 -16.78
C GLY A 779 21.62 -10.74 -17.65
N ALA A 780 22.19 -11.82 -18.18
CA ALA A 780 23.38 -11.77 -19.02
C ALA A 780 23.05 -11.53 -20.51
N HIS A 781 22.53 -10.37 -20.93
CA HIS A 781 22.61 -9.94 -22.34
C HIS A 781 22.11 -8.50 -22.63
N PRO A 782 22.63 -7.78 -23.64
CA PRO A 782 22.07 -6.53 -24.18
C PRO A 782 20.71 -6.64 -24.90
N GLU A 783 20.12 -7.84 -25.03
CA GLU A 783 18.81 -8.06 -25.69
C GLU A 783 17.60 -7.98 -24.72
N ILE A 784 17.84 -7.73 -23.42
CA ILE A 784 16.84 -7.92 -22.34
C ILE A 784 15.74 -6.85 -22.31
N ASP A 785 15.96 -5.68 -22.91
CA ASP A 785 14.92 -4.64 -23.03
C ASP A 785 13.68 -5.13 -23.82
N THR A 786 13.86 -6.19 -24.64
CA THR A 786 12.78 -6.86 -25.39
C THR A 786 12.06 -7.97 -24.62
N ILE A 787 12.38 -8.21 -23.34
CA ILE A 787 11.84 -9.35 -22.55
C ILE A 787 11.38 -8.92 -21.14
N LEU A 788 11.35 -7.62 -20.85
CA LEU A 788 10.89 -7.02 -19.60
C LEU A 788 9.82 -5.94 -19.86
N PHE A 789 8.96 -6.15 -20.86
CA PHE A 789 8.04 -5.11 -21.35
C PHE A 789 7.11 -4.61 -20.25
N THR A 790 6.57 -5.52 -19.44
CA THR A 790 5.65 -5.14 -18.35
C THR A 790 6.34 -4.26 -17.30
N LEU A 791 7.62 -4.51 -17.01
CA LEU A 791 8.39 -3.71 -16.04
C LEU A 791 8.85 -2.38 -16.65
N ARG A 792 9.32 -2.41 -17.88
CA ARG A 792 9.76 -1.22 -18.61
C ARG A 792 8.62 -0.21 -18.78
N ASN A 793 7.42 -0.68 -19.13
CA ASN A 793 6.25 0.21 -19.29
C ASN A 793 5.78 0.77 -17.94
N ALA A 794 5.90 -0.01 -16.86
CA ALA A 794 5.64 0.49 -15.51
C ALA A 794 6.62 1.62 -15.14
N VAL A 795 7.93 1.44 -15.37
CA VAL A 795 8.96 2.46 -15.14
C VAL A 795 8.76 3.70 -16.01
N ASN A 796 8.44 3.53 -17.29
CA ASN A 796 8.14 4.64 -18.19
C ASN A 796 6.88 5.39 -17.75
N THR A 797 5.84 4.68 -17.27
CA THR A 797 4.63 5.29 -16.72
C THR A 797 4.96 6.14 -15.49
N ALA A 798 5.84 5.66 -14.61
CA ALA A 798 6.31 6.45 -13.47
C ALA A 798 7.08 7.71 -13.92
N PHE A 799 7.96 7.57 -14.92
CA PHE A 799 8.68 8.69 -15.51
C PHE A 799 7.73 9.74 -16.11
N LYS A 800 6.75 9.34 -16.93
CA LYS A 800 5.73 10.24 -17.50
C LYS A 800 4.88 10.93 -16.44
N ASN A 801 4.67 10.30 -15.27
CA ASN A 801 4.03 10.93 -14.12
C ASN A 801 4.92 11.94 -13.38
N ASN A 802 6.12 12.23 -13.88
CA ASN A 802 7.13 13.11 -13.27
C ASN A 802 7.55 12.64 -11.86
N VAL A 803 7.45 11.34 -11.59
CA VAL A 803 7.95 10.71 -10.36
C VAL A 803 9.47 10.65 -10.42
N ILE A 804 10.17 11.01 -9.34
CA ILE A 804 11.63 10.87 -9.26
C ILE A 804 11.97 9.41 -8.96
N GLN A 805 12.60 8.71 -9.89
CA GLN A 805 12.96 7.30 -9.74
C GLN A 805 14.44 7.15 -9.41
N VAL A 806 14.73 6.44 -8.31
CA VAL A 806 16.11 6.23 -7.82
C VAL A 806 16.35 4.75 -7.62
N ALA A 807 17.33 4.18 -8.32
CA ALA A 807 17.63 2.75 -8.27
C ALA A 807 19.08 2.46 -7.85
N SER A 808 19.28 1.38 -7.10
CA SER A 808 20.61 0.89 -6.76
C SER A 808 21.32 0.30 -7.98
N SER A 809 22.60 0.64 -8.21
CA SER A 809 23.31 0.20 -9.42
C SER A 809 23.62 -1.31 -9.47
N GLY A 810 23.72 -1.98 -8.31
CA GLY A 810 24.05 -3.40 -8.18
C GLY A 810 25.35 -3.68 -7.40
N ASN A 811 25.49 -4.88 -6.82
CA ASN A 811 26.64 -5.25 -5.97
C ASN A 811 27.63 -6.28 -6.58
N LEU A 812 27.62 -6.50 -7.89
CA LEU A 812 28.48 -7.51 -8.55
C LEU A 812 29.69 -6.92 -9.32
N GLY A 813 30.05 -5.65 -9.09
CA GLY A 813 31.07 -4.93 -9.84
C GLY A 813 32.48 -5.53 -9.80
N GLN A 814 32.84 -6.30 -8.75
CA GLN A 814 34.18 -6.89 -8.60
C GLN A 814 34.33 -8.27 -9.27
N PHE A 815 33.23 -8.96 -9.57
CA PHE A 815 33.25 -10.37 -9.97
C PHE A 815 32.90 -10.61 -11.45
N HIS A 816 32.30 -9.62 -12.13
CA HIS A 816 31.82 -9.77 -13.50
C HIS A 816 31.90 -8.46 -14.31
N GLU A 817 33.09 -8.13 -14.84
CA GLU A 817 33.30 -6.90 -15.63
C GLU A 817 32.35 -6.77 -16.83
N HIS A 818 31.95 -7.90 -17.43
CA HIS A 818 30.99 -7.94 -18.55
C HIS A 818 29.51 -7.78 -18.15
N LEU A 819 29.14 -8.04 -16.89
CA LEU A 819 27.76 -7.86 -16.38
C LEU A 819 27.57 -6.52 -15.70
N ALA A 820 28.62 -5.95 -15.11
CA ALA A 820 28.58 -4.61 -14.52
C ALA A 820 28.11 -3.57 -15.55
N ASP A 821 28.61 -3.67 -16.79
CA ASP A 821 28.41 -2.68 -17.85
C ASP A 821 26.98 -2.61 -18.42
N THR A 822 26.13 -3.66 -18.27
CA THR A 822 24.88 -3.77 -19.06
C THR A 822 23.63 -4.37 -18.37
N SER A 823 23.68 -4.87 -17.12
CA SER A 823 22.77 -5.98 -16.75
C SER A 823 21.89 -5.86 -15.48
N PHE A 824 21.78 -4.70 -14.82
CA PHE A 824 20.94 -4.56 -13.60
C PHE A 824 19.70 -3.70 -13.84
N PHE A 825 18.54 -4.34 -13.97
CA PHE A 825 17.25 -3.64 -14.11
C PHE A 825 16.57 -3.48 -12.74
N PRO A 826 15.88 -2.37 -12.46
CA PRO A 826 15.49 -1.33 -13.42
C PRO A 826 16.57 -0.25 -13.62
N ALA A 827 17.66 -0.26 -12.84
CA ALA A 827 18.69 0.78 -12.85
C ALA A 827 19.41 1.00 -14.18
N SER A 828 19.34 0.04 -15.10
CA SER A 828 19.91 0.11 -16.45
C SER A 828 18.86 0.32 -17.56
N PHE A 829 17.61 0.67 -17.23
CA PHE A 829 16.71 1.25 -18.24
C PHE A 829 17.26 2.61 -18.75
N ASN A 830 16.52 3.28 -19.64
CA ASN A 830 16.86 4.61 -20.15
C ASN A 830 17.34 5.56 -19.03
N ASP A 831 18.47 6.22 -19.29
CA ASP A 831 19.16 7.11 -18.34
C ASP A 831 18.20 8.21 -17.87
N GLU A 832 17.42 8.76 -18.80
CA GLU A 832 16.48 9.83 -18.51
C GLU A 832 15.35 9.41 -17.55
N TRP A 833 15.08 8.10 -17.44
CA TRP A 833 13.94 7.60 -16.68
C TRP A 833 14.27 7.29 -15.23
N ILE A 834 15.52 6.98 -14.89
CA ILE A 834 15.91 6.50 -13.56
C ILE A 834 17.32 6.96 -13.21
N LEU A 835 17.45 7.58 -12.03
CA LEU A 835 18.75 7.85 -11.41
C LEU A 835 19.38 6.54 -10.87
N LYS A 836 20.43 6.05 -11.53
CA LYS A 836 21.26 4.92 -11.13
C LYS A 836 22.33 5.33 -10.14
N VAL A 837 22.25 4.78 -8.93
CA VAL A 837 23.11 5.17 -7.81
C VAL A 837 24.07 4.06 -7.40
N GLY A 838 25.36 4.32 -7.56
CA GLY A 838 26.44 3.46 -7.06
C GLY A 838 26.87 3.76 -5.62
N ALA A 839 27.77 2.95 -5.09
CA ALA A 839 28.36 3.12 -3.76
C ALA A 839 29.80 3.64 -3.87
N TYR A 840 30.15 4.61 -3.02
CA TYR A 840 31.54 5.01 -2.81
C TYR A 840 32.08 4.52 -1.46
N GLU A 841 33.40 4.38 -1.39
CA GLU A 841 34.15 4.24 -0.15
C GLU A 841 35.14 5.41 0.03
N PRO A 842 35.27 5.97 1.24
CA PRO A 842 36.27 6.96 1.56
C PRO A 842 37.62 6.30 1.85
N MET A 843 38.69 6.87 1.30
CA MET A 843 40.05 6.44 1.56
C MET A 843 40.93 7.56 2.09
N THR A 844 41.98 7.18 2.83
CA THR A 844 43.04 8.10 3.24
C THR A 844 44.38 7.57 2.74
N PHE A 845 44.99 8.25 1.76
CA PHE A 845 46.36 8.02 1.33
C PHE A 845 47.23 9.23 1.71
N GLY A 846 48.13 9.05 2.69
CA GLY A 846 48.96 10.15 3.19
C GLY A 846 48.12 11.28 3.79
N SER A 847 48.36 12.54 3.36
CA SER A 847 47.64 13.74 3.81
C SER A 847 46.47 14.14 2.90
N ASN A 848 46.22 13.41 1.80
CA ASN A 848 45.18 13.74 0.82
C ASN A 848 44.09 12.67 0.82
N PRO A 849 42.93 12.96 1.40
CA PRO A 849 41.84 12.00 1.45
C PRO A 849 40.96 12.10 0.19
N ILE A 850 40.50 10.94 -0.30
CA ILE A 850 39.80 10.80 -1.59
C ILE A 850 38.53 9.96 -1.44
N LYS A 851 37.54 10.19 -2.31
CA LYS A 851 36.38 9.30 -2.52
C LYS A 851 36.65 8.46 -3.76
N ARG A 852 36.40 7.15 -3.69
CA ARG A 852 36.45 6.25 -4.86
C ARG A 852 35.23 5.33 -4.87
N ARG A 853 34.87 4.78 -6.02
CA ARG A 853 33.82 3.75 -6.11
C ARG A 853 34.18 2.55 -5.21
N ALA A 854 33.20 2.01 -4.49
CA ALA A 854 33.35 0.75 -3.75
C ALA A 854 33.49 -0.41 -4.74
N SER A 855 34.42 -1.35 -4.50
CA SER A 855 34.74 -2.40 -5.48
C SER A 855 33.54 -3.23 -5.94
N PHE A 856 32.60 -3.52 -5.02
CA PHE A 856 31.38 -4.27 -5.31
C PHE A 856 30.36 -3.48 -6.14
N SER A 857 30.39 -2.14 -6.12
CA SER A 857 29.38 -1.30 -6.79
C SER A 857 29.44 -1.52 -8.29
N ALA A 858 28.34 -1.93 -8.91
CA ALA A 858 28.23 -2.03 -10.35
C ALA A 858 28.36 -0.65 -10.99
N PHE A 859 28.90 -0.64 -12.20
CA PHE A 859 29.30 0.53 -12.97
C PHE A 859 29.08 0.26 -14.45
N GLY A 860 28.94 1.28 -15.29
CA GLY A 860 28.71 1.06 -16.71
C GLY A 860 28.03 2.25 -17.37
N ARG A 861 27.30 1.97 -18.46
CA ARG A 861 26.39 2.95 -19.06
C ARG A 861 25.36 3.42 -18.01
N ASN A 862 25.00 4.70 -18.07
CA ASN A 862 23.93 5.32 -17.29
C ASN A 862 24.17 5.39 -15.77
N VAL A 863 25.42 5.46 -15.29
CA VAL A 863 25.66 5.74 -13.85
C VAL A 863 25.59 7.24 -13.64
N ASP A 864 24.65 7.71 -12.82
CA ASP A 864 24.51 9.13 -12.48
C ASP A 864 25.50 9.55 -11.41
N LEU A 865 25.42 8.88 -10.25
CA LEU A 865 26.01 9.36 -9.00
C LEU A 865 26.46 8.19 -8.13
N LEU A 866 27.38 8.47 -7.21
CA LEU A 866 27.72 7.60 -6.09
C LEU A 866 27.19 8.19 -4.78
N ALA A 867 26.71 7.35 -3.86
CA ALA A 867 26.34 7.75 -2.50
C ALA A 867 26.94 6.81 -1.44
N PRO A 868 26.84 7.11 -0.14
CA PRO A 868 27.37 6.23 0.91
C PRO A 868 26.72 4.85 0.88
N GLY A 869 27.53 3.80 0.73
CA GLY A 869 27.07 2.41 0.70
C GLY A 869 27.92 1.45 1.53
N MET A 870 28.80 1.98 2.38
CA MET A 870 29.71 1.18 3.22
C MET A 870 29.18 1.06 4.66
N GLY A 871 29.05 -0.16 5.15
CA GLY A 871 28.48 -0.47 6.48
C GLY A 871 29.01 0.36 7.65
N PRO A 872 30.35 0.55 7.80
CA PRO A 872 30.89 1.40 8.87
C PRO A 872 30.43 2.88 8.85
N GLN A 873 29.82 3.34 7.75
CA GLN A 873 29.33 4.71 7.58
C GLN A 873 27.80 4.82 7.67
N VAL A 874 27.08 3.74 7.38
CA VAL A 874 25.61 3.75 7.27
C VAL A 874 25.01 2.89 8.39
N HIS A 875 24.35 3.56 9.33
CA HIS A 875 23.53 2.92 10.36
C HIS A 875 22.07 3.29 10.15
N THR A 876 21.19 2.31 10.32
CA THR A 876 19.76 2.44 10.05
C THR A 876 18.94 1.48 10.93
N LEU A 877 17.63 1.45 10.71
CA LEU A 877 16.66 0.64 11.44
C LEU A 877 16.85 -0.85 11.13
N LEU A 878 16.56 -1.69 12.13
CA LEU A 878 16.54 -3.15 12.01
C LEU A 878 15.18 -3.67 12.52
N ASN A 879 14.67 -4.66 11.79
CA ASN A 879 13.49 -5.39 12.19
C ASN A 879 13.86 -6.62 13.02
N THR A 880 13.77 -6.54 14.36
CA THR A 880 13.97 -7.67 15.28
C THR A 880 12.76 -8.59 15.41
N GLY A 881 11.59 -8.10 15.01
CA GLY A 881 10.29 -8.74 15.19
C GLY A 881 9.82 -8.97 16.60
N ASP A 882 10.56 -8.46 17.59
CA ASP A 882 9.99 -8.13 18.87
C ASP A 882 9.20 -6.82 18.69
N LEU A 883 7.88 -6.94 18.62
CA LEU A 883 6.97 -5.84 18.35
C LEU A 883 6.52 -5.13 19.65
N THR A 884 7.16 -5.43 20.78
CA THR A 884 6.87 -4.76 22.05
C THR A 884 7.53 -3.38 22.10
N ALA A 885 6.80 -2.39 22.62
CA ALA A 885 7.30 -1.02 22.75
C ALA A 885 8.59 -0.99 23.60
N GLY A 886 9.70 -0.56 23.00
CA GLY A 886 11.02 -0.44 23.65
C GLY A 886 12.07 -1.48 23.24
N PHE A 887 11.76 -2.43 22.34
CA PHE A 887 12.69 -3.46 21.85
C PHE A 887 13.10 -3.30 20.37
N ASN A 888 12.93 -2.11 19.80
CA ASN A 888 13.31 -1.81 18.42
C ASN A 888 14.83 -1.60 18.30
N SER A 889 15.41 -2.06 17.18
CA SER A 889 16.86 -2.29 17.05
C SER A 889 17.46 -1.60 15.83
N TYR A 890 18.77 -1.44 15.81
CA TYR A 890 19.50 -0.73 14.76
C TYR A 890 20.61 -1.61 14.18
N ARG A 891 20.94 -1.42 12.90
CA ARG A 891 22.00 -2.15 12.21
C ARG A 891 22.90 -1.25 11.36
N SER A 892 24.13 -1.73 11.14
CA SER A 892 24.95 -1.29 10.01
C SER A 892 24.34 -1.84 8.71
N PHE A 893 24.39 -1.07 7.62
CA PHE A 893 23.81 -1.46 6.32
C PHE A 893 24.76 -1.11 5.18
N ASN A 894 24.95 -2.03 4.23
CA ASN A 894 25.95 -1.91 3.16
C ASN A 894 25.37 -2.31 1.80
N GLY A 895 26.07 -1.95 0.73
CA GLY A 895 25.67 -2.22 -0.65
C GLY A 895 25.10 -0.98 -1.34
N THR A 896 24.83 -1.08 -2.64
CA THR A 896 24.18 0.00 -3.39
C THR A 896 22.74 0.25 -2.95
N SER A 897 22.12 -0.72 -2.27
CA SER A 897 20.84 -0.59 -1.55
C SER A 897 20.90 0.36 -0.35
N ALA A 898 22.08 0.63 0.21
CA ALA A 898 22.27 1.71 1.16
C ALA A 898 22.46 3.06 0.45
N SER A 899 22.98 3.08 -0.78
CA SER A 899 23.25 4.31 -1.54
C SER A 899 21.99 4.96 -2.13
N ALA A 900 21.13 4.19 -2.80
CA ALA A 900 19.89 4.68 -3.40
C ALA A 900 19.01 5.50 -2.42
N PRO A 901 18.72 5.04 -1.19
CA PRO A 901 17.93 5.83 -0.25
C PRO A 901 18.60 7.12 0.19
N HIS A 902 19.93 7.26 0.09
CA HIS A 902 20.56 8.56 0.34
C HIS A 902 20.15 9.60 -0.71
N VAL A 903 20.16 9.21 -1.99
CA VAL A 903 19.72 10.09 -3.09
C VAL A 903 18.22 10.36 -3.00
N SER A 904 17.39 9.35 -2.69
CA SER A 904 15.95 9.54 -2.48
C SER A 904 15.64 10.52 -1.34
N GLY A 905 16.38 10.45 -0.23
CA GLY A 905 16.25 11.39 0.88
C GLY A 905 16.59 12.83 0.47
N VAL A 906 17.70 13.03 -0.26
CA VAL A 906 18.10 14.38 -0.73
C VAL A 906 17.12 14.93 -1.75
N ALA A 907 16.61 14.10 -2.68
CA ALA A 907 15.54 14.50 -3.58
C ALA A 907 14.26 14.91 -2.79
N GLY A 908 13.94 14.21 -1.70
CA GLY A 908 12.86 14.58 -0.79
C GLY A 908 13.04 15.96 -0.15
N LEU A 909 14.26 16.30 0.25
CA LEU A 909 14.62 17.64 0.73
C LEU A 909 14.52 18.69 -0.37
N MET A 910 15.00 18.40 -1.59
CA MET A 910 14.91 19.33 -2.73
C MET A 910 13.46 19.65 -3.10
N LEU A 911 12.59 18.63 -3.15
CA LEU A 911 11.15 18.82 -3.40
C LEU A 911 10.44 19.55 -2.26
N SER A 912 10.87 19.34 -1.01
CA SER A 912 10.35 20.05 0.16
C SER A 912 10.72 21.54 0.11
N LEU A 913 11.95 21.84 -0.29
CA LEU A 913 12.51 23.18 -0.35
C LEU A 913 11.97 23.99 -1.54
N HIS A 914 11.98 23.40 -2.73
CA HIS A 914 11.60 24.04 -3.98
C HIS A 914 10.14 23.73 -4.35
N ASN A 915 9.22 24.31 -3.59
CA ASN A 915 7.79 24.09 -3.78
C ASN A 915 6.99 25.40 -3.69
N PRO A 916 6.26 25.80 -4.74
CA PRO A 916 5.41 26.99 -4.74
C PRO A 916 4.30 26.94 -3.69
N ASP A 917 3.87 25.74 -3.27
CA ASP A 917 2.82 25.56 -2.25
C ASP A 917 3.32 26.02 -0.86
N TYR A 918 4.63 25.94 -0.62
CA TYR A 918 5.26 26.39 0.64
C TYR A 918 5.92 27.76 0.52
N ASN A 919 6.49 28.07 -0.64
CA ASN A 919 7.12 29.35 -0.92
C ASN A 919 6.73 29.83 -2.33
N PRO A 920 5.82 30.82 -2.45
CA PRO A 920 5.28 31.28 -3.73
C PRO A 920 6.31 32.03 -4.59
N LEU A 921 7.53 32.24 -4.09
CA LEU A 921 8.63 32.78 -4.90
C LEU A 921 9.14 31.77 -5.92
N TYR A 922 8.98 30.46 -5.71
CA TYR A 922 9.32 29.48 -6.74
C TYR A 922 8.25 29.45 -7.83
N PRO A 923 8.64 29.40 -9.11
CA PRO A 923 7.68 29.45 -10.23
C PRO A 923 6.95 28.12 -10.46
N ASN A 924 7.54 26.99 -10.08
CA ASN A 924 7.01 25.64 -10.30
C ASN A 924 7.64 24.66 -9.31
N LYS A 925 7.10 23.43 -9.26
CA LYS A 925 7.76 22.28 -8.62
C LYS A 925 8.87 21.77 -9.53
N LEU A 926 9.95 21.21 -8.99
CA LEU A 926 11.02 20.58 -9.79
C LEU A 926 10.51 19.31 -10.49
N SER A 927 10.92 18.98 -11.72
CA SER A 927 10.70 17.68 -12.39
C SER A 927 11.75 16.63 -11.97
N GLN A 928 11.70 15.41 -12.52
CA GLN A 928 12.78 14.43 -12.30
C GLN A 928 14.08 14.93 -12.90
N GLU A 929 14.03 15.38 -14.15
CA GLU A 929 15.19 15.85 -14.90
C GLU A 929 15.84 17.06 -14.21
N ASP A 930 15.04 17.94 -13.59
CA ASP A 930 15.60 19.04 -12.80
C ASP A 930 16.39 18.57 -11.58
N VAL A 931 15.87 17.56 -10.86
CA VAL A 931 16.53 17.02 -9.68
C VAL A 931 17.80 16.28 -10.08
N GLU A 932 17.73 15.48 -11.13
CA GLU A 932 18.87 14.76 -11.70
C GLU A 932 19.99 15.73 -12.11
N TYR A 933 19.68 16.73 -12.94
CA TYR A 933 20.65 17.72 -13.40
C TYR A 933 21.33 18.45 -12.23
N ILE A 934 20.54 18.94 -11.26
CA ILE A 934 21.09 19.67 -10.10
C ILE A 934 21.95 18.76 -9.22
N LEU A 935 21.62 17.47 -9.09
CA LEU A 935 22.45 16.53 -8.36
C LEU A 935 23.76 16.22 -9.09
N GLN A 936 23.69 15.97 -10.40
CA GLN A 936 24.84 15.68 -11.26
C GLN A 936 25.85 16.84 -11.28
N GLU A 937 25.39 18.06 -11.55
CA GLU A 937 26.29 19.23 -11.66
C GLU A 937 26.95 19.65 -10.34
N ASN A 938 26.38 19.23 -9.20
CA ASN A 938 26.90 19.58 -7.88
C ASN A 938 27.60 18.42 -7.17
N ALA A 939 27.74 17.27 -7.84
CA ALA A 939 28.42 16.10 -7.30
C ALA A 939 29.92 16.38 -7.05
N PHE A 940 30.48 15.76 -6.02
CA PHE A 940 31.92 15.77 -5.78
C PHE A 940 32.63 14.94 -6.84
N PRO A 941 33.56 15.50 -7.63
CA PRO A 941 34.29 14.75 -8.65
C PRO A 941 34.98 13.52 -8.06
N VAL A 942 34.74 12.36 -8.67
CA VAL A 942 35.43 11.10 -8.35
C VAL A 942 36.29 10.73 -9.55
N THR A 943 37.60 10.87 -9.40
CA THR A 943 38.55 10.75 -10.52
C THR A 943 39.39 9.46 -10.45
N GLU A 944 39.13 8.59 -9.48
CA GLU A 944 39.85 7.33 -9.26
C GLU A 944 38.88 6.15 -9.11
N ASP A 945 39.30 4.97 -9.60
CA ASP A 945 38.55 3.73 -9.50
C ASP A 945 39.45 2.57 -9.06
N PRO A 946 39.00 1.65 -8.17
CA PRO A 946 39.80 0.52 -7.71
C PRO A 946 40.21 -0.48 -8.80
N MET A 947 39.57 -0.48 -9.97
CA MET A 947 39.91 -1.36 -11.09
C MET A 947 40.98 -0.78 -12.02
N LEU A 948 41.39 0.47 -11.82
CA LEU A 948 42.40 1.12 -12.63
C LEU A 948 43.76 1.18 -11.90
N PRO A 949 44.87 1.28 -12.64
CA PRO A 949 46.18 1.50 -12.03
C PRO A 949 46.16 2.75 -11.13
N PHE A 950 46.77 2.65 -9.95
CA PHE A 950 46.84 3.75 -8.99
C PHE A 950 47.42 5.03 -9.63
N GLY A 951 46.77 6.17 -9.43
CA GLY A 951 47.13 7.45 -10.05
C GLY A 951 46.55 7.70 -11.45
N SER A 952 45.67 6.82 -11.95
CA SER A 952 44.86 7.10 -13.14
C SER A 952 43.88 8.24 -12.83
N ASN A 953 43.86 9.29 -13.65
CA ASN A 953 42.96 10.43 -13.48
C ASN A 953 41.82 10.34 -14.50
N LEU A 954 40.63 9.99 -14.04
CA LEU A 954 39.42 9.89 -14.86
C LEU A 954 38.82 11.28 -15.12
N SER A 955 38.27 11.47 -16.33
CA SER A 955 37.37 12.59 -16.61
C SER A 955 36.09 12.46 -15.78
N VAL A 956 35.38 13.57 -15.59
CA VAL A 956 34.02 13.57 -15.02
C VAL A 956 33.09 14.21 -16.06
N PRO A 957 31.97 13.56 -16.42
CA PRO A 957 31.54 12.24 -15.96
C PRO A 957 32.41 11.08 -16.50
N ASN A 958 32.31 9.90 -15.87
CA ASN A 958 32.90 8.66 -16.37
C ASN A 958 32.01 7.45 -16.05
N LYS A 959 32.25 6.34 -16.76
CA LYS A 959 31.45 5.10 -16.61
C LYS A 959 31.50 4.45 -15.21
N TYR A 960 32.46 4.81 -14.36
CA TYR A 960 32.63 4.20 -13.05
C TYR A 960 31.83 4.93 -11.97
N SER A 961 31.94 6.26 -11.94
CA SER A 961 31.37 7.09 -10.89
C SER A 961 30.28 8.03 -11.36
N GLY A 962 29.92 8.01 -12.65
CA GLY A 962 29.06 9.02 -13.23
C GLY A 962 29.65 10.41 -13.08
N PHE A 963 28.83 11.35 -12.62
CA PHE A 963 29.19 12.72 -12.29
C PHE A 963 29.94 12.84 -10.95
N GLY A 964 29.96 11.77 -10.13
CA GLY A 964 30.74 11.70 -8.91
C GLY A 964 29.89 11.41 -7.67
N ALA A 965 30.37 11.82 -6.50
CA ALA A 965 29.74 11.49 -5.22
C ALA A 965 28.73 12.57 -4.77
N LEU A 966 27.55 12.15 -4.31
CA LEU A 966 26.46 12.99 -3.82
C LEU A 966 26.94 14.08 -2.84
N ASN A 967 26.46 15.30 -3.06
CA ASN A 967 26.72 16.48 -2.22
C ASN A 967 25.40 17.18 -1.87
N ALA A 968 24.75 16.74 -0.79
CA ALA A 968 23.41 17.20 -0.43
C ALA A 968 23.38 18.72 -0.17
N PHE A 969 24.36 19.26 0.54
CA PHE A 969 24.38 20.68 0.89
C PHE A 969 24.43 21.58 -0.34
N THR A 970 25.37 21.35 -1.25
CA THR A 970 25.50 22.19 -2.45
C THR A 970 24.30 22.01 -3.36
N SER A 971 23.79 20.80 -3.56
CA SER A 971 22.56 20.60 -4.34
C SER A 971 21.35 21.32 -3.74
N LEU A 972 21.19 21.33 -2.41
CA LEU A 972 20.13 22.07 -1.73
C LEU A 972 20.33 23.59 -1.84
N GLU A 973 21.55 24.08 -1.66
CA GLU A 973 21.89 25.50 -1.83
C GLU A 973 21.56 25.96 -3.26
N LYS A 974 21.91 25.17 -4.27
CA LYS A 974 21.59 25.43 -5.69
C LYS A 974 20.13 25.17 -6.06
N SER A 975 19.37 24.51 -5.20
CA SER A 975 17.91 24.41 -5.34
C SER A 975 17.16 25.55 -4.61
N SER A 976 17.87 26.26 -3.73
CA SER A 976 17.33 27.33 -2.89
C SER A 976 17.43 28.70 -3.56
N LEU A 977 16.55 29.62 -3.18
CA LEU A 977 16.69 31.03 -3.57
C LEU A 977 18.09 31.56 -3.21
N PRO A 978 18.76 32.30 -4.12
CA PRO A 978 18.22 32.95 -5.31
C PRO A 978 18.10 32.08 -6.58
N TYR A 979 18.46 30.80 -6.54
CA TYR A 979 18.39 29.92 -7.71
C TYR A 979 16.95 29.48 -7.99
N ARG A 980 16.60 29.42 -9.28
CA ARG A 980 15.24 29.07 -9.73
C ARG A 980 15.32 28.20 -10.99
N VAL A 981 14.43 27.21 -11.08
CA VAL A 981 14.19 26.45 -12.30
C VAL A 981 12.84 26.89 -12.84
N ARG A 982 12.77 27.23 -14.13
CA ARG A 982 11.54 27.63 -14.83
C ARG A 982 11.17 26.59 -15.88
N HIS A 983 9.93 26.10 -15.83
CA HIS A 983 9.40 25.20 -16.86
C HIS A 983 8.77 25.98 -18.01
N PHE A 984 9.03 25.50 -19.23
CA PHE A 984 8.38 25.98 -20.44
C PHE A 984 7.82 24.79 -21.22
N ASP A 985 6.53 24.85 -21.52
CA ASP A 985 5.81 23.83 -22.28
C ASP A 985 5.16 24.48 -23.51
N PHE A 986 5.41 23.91 -24.68
CA PHE A 986 4.89 24.40 -25.97
C PHE A 986 4.28 23.28 -26.79
N LYS A 987 3.38 23.64 -27.71
CA LYS A 987 2.74 22.72 -28.64
C LYS A 987 3.12 23.04 -30.07
N VAL A 988 3.39 21.99 -30.86
CA VAL A 988 3.72 22.10 -32.28
C VAL A 988 2.86 21.14 -33.07
N ASN A 989 2.19 21.65 -34.10
CA ASN A 989 1.34 20.84 -34.96
C ASN A 989 2.16 19.79 -35.73
N LYS A 990 1.62 18.57 -35.85
CA LYS A 990 2.26 17.46 -36.58
C LYS A 990 2.63 17.85 -38.02
N ASP A 991 1.83 18.72 -38.66
CA ASP A 991 2.06 19.13 -40.05
C ASP A 991 3.25 20.10 -40.20
N ALA A 992 3.85 20.57 -39.09
CA ALA A 992 5.13 21.28 -39.10
C ALA A 992 6.33 20.33 -39.32
N GLY A 993 6.12 19.02 -39.20
CA GLY A 993 7.15 18.01 -39.41
C GLY A 993 7.61 17.92 -40.86
N ILE A 994 8.91 17.73 -41.06
CA ILE A 994 9.54 17.53 -42.36
C ILE A 994 9.99 16.06 -42.44
N ILE A 995 9.85 15.44 -43.61
CA ILE A 995 10.29 14.06 -43.84
C ILE A 995 11.80 14.00 -43.65
N TYR A 996 12.24 13.25 -42.64
CA TYR A 996 13.65 13.12 -42.31
C TYR A 996 14.29 11.90 -43.00
N VAL A 997 13.60 10.75 -42.99
CA VAL A 997 14.01 9.52 -43.68
C VAL A 997 12.79 8.80 -44.24
N SER A 998 12.72 8.65 -45.56
CA SER A 998 11.63 7.91 -46.21
C SER A 998 11.89 6.40 -46.15
N ASN A 999 10.94 5.66 -45.59
CA ASN A 999 10.77 4.21 -45.69
C ASN A 999 11.82 3.37 -44.94
N GLN A 1000 11.72 3.39 -43.61
CA GLN A 1000 12.42 2.44 -42.73
C GLN A 1000 11.49 1.24 -42.46
N ASN A 1001 12.03 0.01 -42.50
CA ASN A 1001 11.35 -1.14 -41.92
C ASN A 1001 11.53 -1.05 -40.40
N ILE A 1002 10.57 -0.42 -39.73
CA ILE A 1002 10.55 -0.32 -38.27
C ILE A 1002 9.79 -1.54 -37.75
N GLU A 1003 10.49 -2.43 -37.06
CA GLU A 1003 9.85 -3.48 -36.28
C GLU A 1003 9.41 -2.87 -34.95
N PHE A 1004 8.10 -2.84 -34.69
CA PHE A 1004 7.55 -2.42 -33.41
C PHE A 1004 7.53 -3.65 -32.47
N PRO A 1005 8.44 -3.72 -31.47
CA PRO A 1005 8.54 -4.92 -30.63
C PRO A 1005 7.31 -5.13 -29.75
N GLU A 1006 6.57 -4.05 -29.44
CA GLU A 1006 5.43 -4.03 -28.53
C GLU A 1006 4.06 -3.93 -29.23
N GLY A 1007 4.05 -3.94 -30.57
CA GLY A 1007 2.88 -3.55 -31.35
C GLY A 1007 2.69 -2.03 -31.42
N ILE A 1008 1.66 -1.56 -32.13
CA ILE A 1008 1.25 -0.15 -32.14
C ILE A 1008 -0.16 -0.10 -31.58
N ASP A 1009 -0.37 0.72 -30.56
CA ASP A 1009 -1.69 0.96 -30.00
C ASP A 1009 -2.64 1.56 -31.06
N GLY A 1010 -3.89 1.12 -31.05
CA GLY A 1010 -4.93 1.63 -31.96
C GLY A 1010 -4.97 0.97 -33.34
N ILE A 1011 -4.14 -0.04 -33.62
CA ILE A 1011 -4.30 -0.87 -34.82
C ILE A 1011 -5.59 -1.70 -34.72
N PRO A 1012 -6.54 -1.59 -35.67
CA PRO A 1012 -7.77 -2.40 -35.64
C PRO A 1012 -7.46 -3.90 -35.71
N SER A 1013 -8.28 -4.74 -35.08
CA SER A 1013 -8.08 -6.20 -35.13
C SER A 1013 -8.17 -6.75 -36.56
N GLY A 1014 -7.24 -7.64 -36.94
CA GLY A 1014 -7.18 -8.25 -38.27
C GLY A 1014 -6.50 -7.38 -39.33
N SER A 1015 -5.81 -6.31 -38.92
CA SER A 1015 -5.12 -5.40 -39.85
C SER A 1015 -3.72 -5.86 -40.25
N GLN A 1016 -3.29 -5.48 -41.46
CA GLN A 1016 -1.93 -5.68 -41.97
C GLN A 1016 -1.17 -4.34 -41.99
N ILE A 1017 0.04 -4.30 -41.42
CA ILE A 1017 0.94 -3.14 -41.53
C ILE A 1017 1.55 -3.10 -42.94
N LEU A 1018 1.51 -1.94 -43.59
CA LEU A 1018 2.03 -1.73 -44.94
C LEU A 1018 3.38 -1.00 -44.94
N GLN A 1019 3.41 0.27 -44.55
CA GLN A 1019 4.57 1.16 -44.67
C GLN A 1019 4.64 2.14 -43.50
N THR A 1020 5.84 2.42 -42.98
CA THR A 1020 6.07 3.43 -41.92
C THR A 1020 6.99 4.54 -42.43
N THR A 1021 6.58 5.80 -42.20
CA THR A 1021 7.32 7.03 -42.56
C THR A 1021 7.73 7.78 -41.29
N VAL A 1022 8.96 8.30 -41.25
CA VAL A 1022 9.51 9.05 -40.11
C VAL A 1022 9.54 10.56 -40.42
N TYR A 1023 9.03 11.37 -39.50
CA TYR A 1023 9.01 12.83 -39.59
C TYR A 1023 9.86 13.45 -38.46
N GLU A 1024 10.65 14.46 -38.80
CA GLU A 1024 11.37 15.31 -37.84
C GLU A 1024 10.59 16.60 -37.62
N VAL A 1025 10.45 17.01 -36.35
CA VAL A 1025 9.87 18.27 -35.94
C VAL A 1025 10.95 19.06 -35.20
N THR A 1026 11.39 20.17 -35.82
CA THR A 1026 12.40 21.07 -35.25
C THR A 1026 11.81 22.46 -35.10
N HIS A 1027 11.88 23.06 -33.91
CA HIS A 1027 11.29 24.36 -33.64
C HIS A 1027 12.12 25.19 -32.65
N THR A 1028 12.16 26.51 -32.87
CA THR A 1028 12.75 27.48 -31.94
C THR A 1028 11.65 28.20 -31.18
N PHE A 1029 11.63 28.00 -29.86
CA PHE A 1029 10.68 28.61 -28.95
C PHE A 1029 11.30 29.79 -28.23
N ASN A 1030 10.58 30.91 -28.20
CA ASN A 1030 11.00 32.09 -27.45
C ASN A 1030 10.44 32.02 -26.02
N HIS A 1031 11.27 32.31 -25.03
CA HIS A 1031 10.90 32.45 -23.63
C HIS A 1031 11.38 33.79 -23.06
N ASN A 1032 10.68 34.32 -22.05
CA ASN A 1032 11.03 35.60 -21.44
C ASN A 1032 11.43 35.38 -19.98
N LEU A 1033 12.70 35.62 -19.66
CA LEU A 1033 13.19 35.65 -18.29
C LEU A 1033 12.97 37.05 -17.66
N PRO A 1034 12.67 37.15 -16.35
CA PRO A 1034 12.62 38.42 -15.64
C PRO A 1034 13.94 39.20 -15.73
N LEU A 1035 13.86 40.53 -15.79
CA LEU A 1035 15.03 41.43 -15.92
C LEU A 1035 16.07 41.26 -14.80
N ASN A 1036 15.67 40.73 -13.65
CA ASN A 1036 16.52 40.48 -12.49
C ASN A 1036 17.07 39.06 -12.42
N GLU A 1037 16.78 38.19 -13.39
CA GLU A 1037 17.28 36.81 -13.44
C GLU A 1037 18.38 36.65 -14.49
N ILE A 1038 19.46 35.95 -14.12
CA ILE A 1038 20.55 35.59 -15.02
C ILE A 1038 20.38 34.14 -15.44
N PHE A 1039 20.42 33.87 -16.74
CA PHE A 1039 20.47 32.52 -17.31
C PHE A 1039 21.75 31.78 -16.87
N ILE A 1040 21.61 30.53 -16.43
CA ILE A 1040 22.72 29.65 -16.07
C ILE A 1040 22.85 28.54 -17.11
N ASP A 1041 21.79 27.76 -17.29
CA ASP A 1041 21.76 26.64 -18.23
C ASP A 1041 20.30 26.22 -18.53
N GLY A 1042 20.09 25.23 -19.40
CA GLY A 1042 18.79 24.61 -19.61
C GLY A 1042 18.85 23.21 -20.24
N TRP A 1043 17.82 22.40 -19.95
CA TRP A 1043 17.73 20.99 -20.33
C TRP A 1043 16.31 20.61 -20.73
N VAL A 1044 16.18 19.47 -21.42
CA VAL A 1044 14.88 18.95 -21.88
C VAL A 1044 14.13 18.28 -20.73
N ARG A 1045 12.80 18.38 -20.74
CA ARG A 1045 11.88 17.62 -19.87
C ARG A 1045 11.18 16.54 -20.68
N ASN A 1046 11.86 15.39 -20.85
CA ASN A 1046 11.36 14.27 -21.66
C ASN A 1046 10.12 13.59 -21.06
N ALA A 1047 9.94 13.64 -19.74
CA ALA A 1047 8.72 13.17 -19.07
C ALA A 1047 7.49 13.94 -19.53
N SER A 1048 7.69 15.22 -19.88
CA SER A 1048 6.62 16.16 -20.27
C SER A 1048 6.60 16.47 -21.77
N SER A 1049 7.40 15.76 -22.57
CA SER A 1049 7.44 15.86 -24.03
C SER A 1049 6.91 14.58 -24.69
N ASP A 1050 6.28 14.71 -25.87
CA ASP A 1050 5.63 13.57 -26.52
C ASP A 1050 6.55 12.83 -27.51
N LEU A 1051 7.44 13.55 -28.18
CA LEU A 1051 8.19 13.05 -29.34
C LEU A 1051 9.37 12.14 -28.98
N TYR A 1052 9.81 11.35 -29.98
CA TYR A 1052 10.91 10.40 -29.88
C TYR A 1052 12.26 10.98 -30.32
N SER A 1053 13.34 10.25 -30.05
CA SER A 1053 14.71 10.48 -30.55
C SER A 1053 14.98 9.65 -31.82
N LEU A 1054 15.94 10.09 -32.64
CA LEU A 1054 16.41 9.36 -33.84
C LEU A 1054 17.81 8.73 -33.67
N GLU A 1055 18.56 9.11 -32.64
CA GLU A 1055 19.80 8.42 -32.29
C GLU A 1055 19.45 7.15 -31.50
N ASP A 1056 19.33 6.01 -32.19
CA ASP A 1056 19.50 4.65 -31.64
C ASP A 1056 19.25 3.60 -32.74
N THR A 1057 20.21 2.71 -32.98
CA THR A 1057 20.04 1.61 -33.94
C THR A 1057 19.48 0.35 -33.27
N LEU A 1058 18.42 -0.16 -33.88
CA LEU A 1058 17.95 -1.54 -33.99
C LEU A 1058 17.29 -2.28 -32.80
N PHE A 1059 17.54 -2.01 -31.49
CA PHE A 1059 16.88 -2.86 -30.45
C PHE A 1059 16.49 -2.26 -29.08
N ASN A 1060 16.82 -1.02 -28.68
CA ASN A 1060 16.42 -0.46 -27.37
C ASN A 1060 16.01 1.02 -27.50
N SER A 1061 15.09 1.47 -26.61
CA SER A 1061 14.86 2.89 -26.25
C SER A 1061 14.00 3.77 -27.22
N HIS A 1062 12.66 3.60 -27.25
CA HIS A 1062 11.76 4.46 -28.06
C HIS A 1062 10.43 4.86 -27.40
N TRP A 1063 10.42 5.72 -26.37
CA TRP A 1063 9.14 6.27 -25.87
C TRP A 1063 9.16 7.78 -25.54
N SER A 1064 10.31 8.43 -25.37
CA SER A 1064 10.45 9.90 -25.37
C SER A 1064 11.91 10.30 -25.59
N GLY A 1065 12.20 11.29 -26.43
CA GLY A 1065 13.58 11.63 -26.75
C GLY A 1065 13.71 12.94 -27.53
N VAL A 1066 13.13 14.01 -27.00
CA VAL A 1066 13.39 15.35 -27.52
C VAL A 1066 14.83 15.73 -27.17
N LYS A 1067 15.53 16.36 -28.11
CA LYS A 1067 16.86 16.94 -27.87
C LYS A 1067 16.80 18.46 -27.92
N ILE A 1068 17.69 19.10 -27.17
CA ILE A 1068 17.91 20.53 -27.25
C ILE A 1068 19.13 20.81 -28.14
N ASP A 1069 18.92 21.52 -29.24
CA ASP A 1069 19.99 21.85 -30.20
C ASP A 1069 20.73 23.13 -29.77
N ALA A 1070 20.01 24.08 -29.15
CA ALA A 1070 20.56 25.30 -28.59
C ALA A 1070 19.61 25.91 -27.55
N ILE A 1071 20.14 26.55 -26.51
CA ILE A 1071 19.36 27.30 -25.51
C ILE A 1071 20.17 28.50 -25.00
N ASP A 1072 19.48 29.61 -24.80
CA ASP A 1072 20.03 30.85 -24.25
C ASP A 1072 19.01 31.55 -23.33
N GLU A 1073 19.27 32.80 -22.95
CA GLU A 1073 18.40 33.61 -22.08
C GLU A 1073 17.01 33.96 -22.67
N SER A 1074 16.80 33.73 -23.96
CA SER A 1074 15.62 34.19 -24.70
C SER A 1074 14.96 33.10 -25.55
N ASN A 1075 15.70 32.09 -25.99
CA ASN A 1075 15.17 31.08 -26.90
C ASN A 1075 15.74 29.69 -26.60
N ALA A 1076 14.98 28.67 -26.99
CA ALA A 1076 15.43 27.28 -27.02
C ALA A 1076 15.02 26.64 -28.36
N THR A 1077 15.94 25.94 -29.02
CA THR A 1077 15.68 25.16 -30.24
C THR A 1077 15.70 23.69 -29.89
N LEU A 1078 14.61 22.99 -30.20
CA LEU A 1078 14.42 21.58 -29.88
C LEU A 1078 14.04 20.79 -31.12
N THR A 1079 14.45 19.52 -31.15
CA THR A 1079 14.14 18.56 -32.22
C THR A 1079 13.56 17.28 -31.62
N GLY A 1080 12.54 16.73 -32.27
CA GLY A 1080 11.96 15.41 -31.95
C GLY A 1080 11.36 14.73 -33.19
N TYR A 1081 11.00 13.46 -33.06
CA TYR A 1081 10.55 12.62 -34.17
C TYR A 1081 9.22 11.90 -33.89
N TYR A 1082 8.42 11.69 -34.94
CA TYR A 1082 7.21 10.85 -34.90
C TYR A 1082 7.11 9.93 -36.13
N TYR A 1083 6.35 8.85 -35.98
CA TYR A 1083 6.12 7.82 -36.99
C TYR A 1083 4.69 7.89 -37.53
N SER A 1084 4.54 7.57 -38.81
CA SER A 1084 3.27 7.53 -39.51
C SER A 1084 3.18 6.20 -40.28
N THR A 1085 2.29 5.31 -39.84
CA THR A 1085 2.20 3.92 -40.29
C THR A 1085 0.89 3.65 -41.02
N GLU A 1086 0.98 3.18 -42.27
CA GLU A 1086 -0.16 2.74 -43.08
C GLU A 1086 -0.59 1.33 -42.70
N VAL A 1087 -1.90 1.16 -42.50
CA VAL A 1087 -2.51 -0.07 -42.00
C VAL A 1087 -3.73 -0.44 -42.85
N LEU A 1088 -3.79 -1.69 -43.33
CA LEU A 1088 -4.89 -2.24 -44.12
C LEU A 1088 -5.83 -3.08 -43.25
N THR A 1089 -7.08 -2.67 -43.09
CA THR A 1089 -8.11 -3.40 -42.33
C THR A 1089 -9.32 -3.66 -43.21
N ASN A 1090 -9.74 -4.92 -43.39
CA ASN A 1090 -10.92 -5.29 -44.18
C ASN A 1090 -10.98 -4.64 -45.59
N GLY A 1091 -9.82 -4.44 -46.23
CA GLY A 1091 -9.72 -3.82 -47.56
C GLY A 1091 -9.68 -2.28 -47.55
N VAL A 1092 -9.66 -1.63 -46.38
CA VAL A 1092 -9.53 -0.17 -46.22
C VAL A 1092 -8.16 0.17 -45.64
N THR A 1093 -7.41 1.04 -46.31
CA THR A 1093 -6.15 1.58 -45.78
C THR A 1093 -6.43 2.78 -44.88
N SER A 1094 -5.80 2.81 -43.71
CA SER A 1094 -5.84 3.88 -42.71
C SER A 1094 -4.42 4.22 -42.22
N LEU A 1095 -4.25 5.34 -41.54
CA LEU A 1095 -2.96 5.82 -41.04
C LEU A 1095 -2.98 5.90 -39.51
N VAL A 1096 -1.94 5.36 -38.87
CA VAL A 1096 -1.73 5.42 -37.42
C VAL A 1096 -0.48 6.25 -37.15
N ILE A 1097 -0.59 7.25 -36.27
CA ILE A 1097 0.53 8.13 -35.89
C ILE A 1097 1.03 7.73 -34.50
N SER A 1098 2.35 7.67 -34.31
CA SER A 1098 2.99 7.31 -33.04
C SER A 1098 4.14 8.27 -32.73
N PRO A 1099 4.14 8.97 -31.59
CA PRO A 1099 3.10 8.95 -30.56
C PRO A 1099 1.79 9.53 -31.09
N GLU A 1100 0.66 9.18 -30.47
CA GLU A 1100 -0.65 9.76 -30.81
C GLU A 1100 -0.63 11.26 -30.44
N PRO A 1101 -0.81 12.19 -31.39
CA PRO A 1101 -0.89 13.61 -31.07
C PRO A 1101 -2.17 13.92 -30.29
N ASP A 1102 -2.27 15.12 -29.73
CA ASP A 1102 -3.49 15.54 -29.05
C ASP A 1102 -4.67 15.73 -30.03
N SER A 1103 -5.86 16.06 -29.50
CA SER A 1103 -7.07 16.23 -30.32
C SER A 1103 -6.99 17.37 -31.36
N ASN A 1104 -5.97 18.22 -31.31
CA ASN A 1104 -5.69 19.28 -32.28
C ASN A 1104 -4.55 18.91 -33.23
N ASP A 1105 -4.12 17.65 -33.24
CA ASP A 1105 -2.97 17.16 -34.00
C ASP A 1105 -1.63 17.81 -33.58
N ASP A 1106 -1.50 18.24 -32.32
CA ASP A 1106 -0.28 18.86 -31.78
C ASP A 1106 0.53 17.89 -30.90
N PHE A 1107 1.85 18.07 -30.90
CA PHE A 1107 2.83 17.44 -30.00
C PHE A 1107 3.35 18.43 -28.96
N LYS A 1108 3.56 17.98 -27.72
CA LYS A 1108 4.15 18.76 -26.63
C LYS A 1108 5.68 18.68 -26.64
N PHE A 1109 6.33 19.84 -26.55
CA PHE A 1109 7.75 20.03 -26.24
C PHE A 1109 7.88 20.70 -24.86
N ALA A 1110 8.74 20.17 -24.01
CA ALA A 1110 8.96 20.71 -22.67
C ALA A 1110 10.46 20.82 -22.34
N TYR A 1111 10.85 21.93 -21.71
CA TYR A 1111 12.22 22.15 -21.24
C TYR A 1111 12.27 23.05 -19.99
N SER A 1112 13.41 23.01 -19.31
CA SER A 1112 13.71 23.78 -18.12
C SER A 1112 14.79 24.82 -18.41
N VAL A 1113 14.67 25.98 -17.79
CA VAL A 1113 15.70 27.03 -17.74
C VAL A 1113 16.10 27.26 -16.30
N TYR A 1114 17.39 27.17 -16.01
CA TYR A 1114 17.96 27.40 -14.70
C TYR A 1114 18.53 28.81 -14.60
N THR A 1115 18.17 29.52 -13.54
CA THR A 1115 18.45 30.96 -13.40
C THR A 1115 18.87 31.33 -11.97
N LYS A 1116 19.48 32.50 -11.83
CA LYS A 1116 19.77 33.14 -10.54
C LYS A 1116 19.14 34.53 -10.44
N ASP A 1117 18.33 34.74 -9.42
CA ASP A 1117 17.71 36.04 -9.10
C ASP A 1117 18.71 36.99 -8.42
N THR A 1118 19.09 38.05 -9.12
CA THR A 1118 20.01 39.09 -8.64
C THR A 1118 19.36 40.10 -7.69
N SER A 1119 18.04 40.06 -7.51
CA SER A 1119 17.31 40.97 -6.62
C SER A 1119 17.17 40.43 -5.18
N TYR A 1120 17.42 39.14 -4.97
CA TYR A 1120 17.23 38.44 -3.68
C TYR A 1120 18.13 38.97 -2.54
N HIS A 1121 19.11 39.81 -2.86
CA HIS A 1121 20.01 40.48 -1.91
C HIS A 1121 19.33 41.56 -1.02
N LEU A 1122 17.99 41.64 -1.03
CA LEU A 1122 17.21 42.62 -0.26
C LEU A 1122 16.68 42.11 1.08
N ASN A 1123 16.95 40.85 1.46
CA ASN A 1123 16.63 40.35 2.79
C ASN A 1123 17.62 40.88 3.84
N VAL A 1124 17.10 41.45 4.93
CA VAL A 1124 17.88 41.80 6.12
C VAL A 1124 18.21 40.50 6.83
N ASP A 1125 19.41 39.97 6.61
CA ASP A 1125 19.92 38.84 7.39
C ASP A 1125 20.06 39.27 8.86
N GLU A 1126 19.12 38.85 9.71
CA GLU A 1126 19.10 39.21 11.14
C GLU A 1126 20.35 38.68 11.87
N ASN A 1127 21.00 37.62 11.35
CA ASN A 1127 22.20 37.04 11.95
C ASN A 1127 23.45 37.91 11.75
N ASN A 1128 23.47 38.79 10.75
CA ASN A 1128 24.60 39.68 10.46
C ASN A 1128 24.47 41.07 11.11
N LEU A 1129 23.37 41.36 11.83
CA LEU A 1129 23.15 42.67 12.47
C LEU A 1129 24.10 42.94 13.65
N THR A 1130 24.66 41.90 14.27
CA THR A 1130 25.46 41.96 15.51
C THR A 1130 26.96 42.08 15.30
N SER A 1131 27.43 42.20 14.06
CA SER A 1131 28.84 42.47 13.80
C SER A 1131 29.25 43.86 14.31
N ASP A 1132 30.13 43.89 15.32
CA ASP A 1132 30.86 45.07 15.83
C ASP A 1132 31.88 45.63 14.81
N GLU A 1133 31.97 45.06 13.60
CA GLU A 1133 32.93 45.51 12.58
C GLU A 1133 32.59 46.88 11.99
N VAL A 1134 31.30 47.27 11.96
CA VAL A 1134 30.85 48.57 11.44
C VAL A 1134 29.90 49.25 12.42
N THR A 1135 30.23 50.46 12.85
CA THR A 1135 29.36 51.28 13.72
C THR A 1135 28.90 52.53 13.00
N VAL A 1136 27.60 52.82 13.04
CA VAL A 1136 27.01 54.01 12.40
C VAL A 1136 26.39 54.94 13.46
N PHE A 1137 26.78 56.21 13.48
CA PHE A 1137 26.25 57.19 14.45
C PHE A 1137 26.42 58.65 14.00
N PRO A 1138 25.56 59.57 14.45
CA PRO A 1138 24.35 59.31 15.22
C PRO A 1138 23.30 58.60 14.35
N ASN A 1139 22.51 57.73 14.96
CA ASN A 1139 21.36 57.09 14.35
C ASN A 1139 20.25 57.02 15.40
N PRO A 1140 19.19 57.86 15.32
CA PRO A 1140 18.80 58.68 14.16
C PRO A 1140 19.75 59.85 13.83
N THR A 1141 19.70 60.36 12.59
CA THR A 1141 20.50 61.51 12.12
C THR A 1141 19.66 62.58 11.41
N ASN A 1142 20.18 63.81 11.36
CA ASN A 1142 19.65 64.89 10.51
C ASN A 1142 20.48 65.02 9.23
N ASP A 1143 21.77 65.37 9.30
CA ASP A 1143 22.49 65.74 8.08
C ASP A 1143 23.67 64.81 7.76
N VAL A 1144 24.32 64.24 8.77
CA VAL A 1144 25.57 63.48 8.58
C VAL A 1144 25.59 62.23 9.46
N ILE A 1145 26.06 61.12 8.89
CA ILE A 1145 26.31 59.85 9.58
C ILE A 1145 27.79 59.57 9.55
N ASN A 1146 28.36 59.23 10.70
CA ASN A 1146 29.71 58.69 10.79
C ASN A 1146 29.62 57.17 10.71
N VAL A 1147 30.42 56.57 9.83
CA VAL A 1147 30.61 55.14 9.72
C VAL A 1147 32.02 54.84 10.23
N LEU A 1148 32.14 54.05 11.29
CA LEU A 1148 33.41 53.54 11.81
C LEU A 1148 33.58 52.08 11.41
N PHE A 1149 34.79 51.72 10.99
CA PHE A 1149 35.19 50.37 10.64
C PHE A 1149 36.21 49.85 11.67
N SER A 1150 36.05 48.63 12.18
CA SER A 1150 37.01 48.01 13.10
C SER A 1150 38.37 47.75 12.44
N ASN A 1151 38.35 47.36 11.16
CA ASN A 1151 39.51 46.97 10.35
C ASN A 1151 39.73 47.89 9.14
N LYS A 1152 39.30 47.49 7.94
CA LYS A 1152 39.44 48.26 6.69
C LYS A 1152 38.08 48.82 6.26
N ALA A 1153 38.08 49.98 5.63
CA ALA A 1153 36.86 50.53 5.03
C ALA A 1153 36.38 49.66 3.85
N HIS A 1154 35.07 49.43 3.78
CA HIS A 1154 34.40 48.64 2.76
C HIS A 1154 33.52 49.52 1.87
N ASP A 1155 33.46 49.23 0.57
CA ASP A 1155 32.48 49.85 -0.33
C ASP A 1155 31.07 49.61 0.20
N PHE A 1156 30.20 50.61 0.09
CA PHE A 1156 28.82 50.44 0.53
C PHE A 1156 27.84 51.26 -0.29
N SER A 1157 26.59 50.81 -0.28
CA SER A 1157 25.47 51.45 -0.97
C SER A 1157 24.36 51.79 0.03
N ILE A 1158 23.66 52.89 -0.22
CA ILE A 1158 22.45 53.30 0.52
C ILE A 1158 21.23 52.90 -0.30
N TYR A 1159 20.26 52.27 0.35
CA TYR A 1159 18.98 51.86 -0.23
C TYR A 1159 17.82 52.47 0.57
N ASP A 1160 16.69 52.74 -0.11
CA ASP A 1160 15.43 53.04 0.59
C ASP A 1160 14.75 51.75 1.11
N ILE A 1161 13.67 51.90 1.87
CA ILE A 1161 12.89 50.76 2.41
C ILE A 1161 12.26 49.86 1.33
N MET A 1162 12.19 50.32 0.07
CA MET A 1162 11.67 49.54 -1.05
C MET A 1162 12.80 48.83 -1.82
N GLY A 1163 14.05 48.89 -1.32
CA GLY A 1163 15.19 48.24 -1.94
C GLY A 1163 15.75 48.97 -3.16
N ARG A 1164 15.36 50.23 -3.42
CA ARG A 1164 15.94 51.02 -4.50
C ARG A 1164 17.27 51.60 -4.05
N LYS A 1165 18.33 51.36 -4.82
CA LYS A 1165 19.66 51.94 -4.58
C LYS A 1165 19.60 53.46 -4.79
N ILE A 1166 19.87 54.21 -3.73
CA ILE A 1166 19.87 55.68 -3.72
C ILE A 1166 21.24 56.22 -4.10
N GLN A 1167 22.29 55.65 -3.51
CA GLN A 1167 23.65 56.15 -3.66
C GLN A 1167 24.67 55.04 -3.42
N ASN A 1168 25.83 55.13 -4.07
CA ASN A 1168 26.95 54.21 -3.89
C ASN A 1168 28.22 54.97 -3.47
N PHE A 1169 29.02 54.36 -2.59
CA PHE A 1169 30.26 54.90 -2.07
C PHE A 1169 31.39 53.90 -2.34
N ASN A 1170 32.26 54.27 -3.28
CA ASN A 1170 33.47 53.53 -3.59
C ASN A 1170 34.63 54.10 -2.75
N ILE A 1171 35.25 53.27 -1.92
CA ILE A 1171 36.35 53.65 -1.04
C ILE A 1171 37.64 53.03 -1.57
N GLU A 1172 38.38 53.80 -2.37
CA GLU A 1172 39.67 53.36 -2.90
C GLU A 1172 40.77 53.43 -1.83
N ASN A 1173 41.24 52.26 -1.38
CA ASN A 1173 42.50 52.06 -0.63
C ASN A 1173 42.81 53.11 0.45
N SER A 1174 41.83 53.49 1.27
CA SER A 1174 42.08 54.30 2.46
C SER A 1174 42.45 53.39 3.65
N SER A 1175 43.42 53.84 4.45
CA SER A 1175 43.70 53.28 5.78
C SER A 1175 42.80 53.90 6.86
N ASP A 1176 41.83 54.73 6.45
CA ASP A 1176 40.94 55.47 7.33
C ASP A 1176 39.85 54.55 7.88
N LYS A 1177 39.81 54.44 9.21
CA LYS A 1177 38.81 53.67 9.96
C LYS A 1177 37.49 54.41 10.17
N SER A 1178 37.30 55.56 9.53
CA SER A 1178 36.11 56.39 9.71
C SER A 1178 35.74 57.14 8.43
N LEU A 1179 34.46 57.14 8.09
CA LEU A 1179 33.90 57.91 6.97
C LEU A 1179 32.72 58.77 7.45
N LYS A 1180 32.61 59.99 6.92
CA LYS A 1180 31.41 60.83 7.07
C LYS A 1180 30.57 60.76 5.81
N VAL A 1181 29.30 60.43 5.98
CA VAL A 1181 28.31 60.31 4.91
C VAL A 1181 27.29 61.42 5.08
N ASP A 1182 27.23 62.34 4.13
CA ASP A 1182 26.20 63.37 4.06
C ASP A 1182 24.90 62.77 3.54
N VAL A 1183 23.84 62.87 4.35
CA VAL A 1183 22.48 62.39 4.04
C VAL A 1183 21.47 63.54 4.10
N SER A 1184 21.92 64.79 4.11
CA SER A 1184 21.06 65.98 4.20
C SER A 1184 20.06 66.09 3.04
N THR A 1185 20.39 65.53 1.88
CA THR A 1185 19.55 65.52 0.67
C THR A 1185 18.52 64.38 0.66
N LEU A 1186 18.63 63.41 1.59
CA LEU A 1186 17.69 62.30 1.68
C LEU A 1186 16.39 62.73 2.38
N PRO A 1187 15.21 62.36 1.85
CA PRO A 1187 13.94 62.53 2.54
C PRO A 1187 13.94 61.94 3.96
N LYS A 1188 13.07 62.47 4.82
CA LYS A 1188 12.83 61.86 6.15
C LYS A 1188 12.31 60.44 5.96
N GLY A 1189 12.96 59.48 6.60
CA GLY A 1189 12.65 58.08 6.34
C GLY A 1189 13.70 57.11 6.86
N MET A 1190 13.49 55.85 6.56
CA MET A 1190 14.39 54.76 6.93
C MET A 1190 15.18 54.32 5.70
N TYR A 1191 16.47 54.06 5.92
CA TYR A 1191 17.41 53.68 4.87
C TYR A 1191 18.25 52.49 5.33
N LEU A 1192 18.73 51.70 4.37
CA LEU A 1192 19.62 50.57 4.60
C LEU A 1192 20.99 50.88 4.01
N PHE A 1193 22.03 50.83 4.83
CA PHE A 1193 23.42 50.93 4.41
C PHE A 1193 23.96 49.50 4.28
N ILE A 1194 24.33 49.08 3.08
CA ILE A 1194 24.82 47.73 2.80
C ILE A 1194 26.29 47.81 2.41
N PHE A 1195 27.17 47.26 3.26
CA PHE A 1195 28.63 47.23 3.11
C PHE A 1195 29.07 45.91 2.50
N ASN A 1196 29.80 45.94 1.38
CA ASN A 1196 30.21 44.75 0.63
C ASN A 1196 31.56 44.18 1.11
N LYS A 1197 31.62 42.87 1.33
CA LYS A 1197 32.80 42.10 1.75
C LYS A 1197 32.95 40.84 0.88
N GLY A 1198 33.23 41.04 -0.40
CA GLY A 1198 33.33 39.94 -1.37
C GLY A 1198 31.98 39.22 -1.54
N GLU A 1199 31.88 37.98 -1.07
CA GLU A 1199 30.66 37.16 -1.11
C GLU A 1199 29.72 37.39 0.08
N SER A 1200 30.07 38.26 1.04
CA SER A 1200 29.26 38.60 2.22
C SER A 1200 28.99 40.10 2.32
N PHE A 1201 27.96 40.51 3.08
CA PHE A 1201 27.63 41.92 3.29
C PHE A 1201 27.17 42.20 4.72
N ILE A 1202 27.34 43.44 5.18
CA ILE A 1202 26.84 43.94 6.47
C ILE A 1202 25.76 44.98 6.20
N THR A 1203 24.59 44.83 6.81
CA THR A 1203 23.50 45.81 6.68
C THR A 1203 23.34 46.62 7.98
N LYS A 1204 23.30 47.95 7.88
CA LYS A 1204 22.96 48.84 9.00
C LYS A 1204 21.74 49.69 8.66
N LYS A 1205 20.73 49.60 9.52
CA LYS A 1205 19.50 50.39 9.46
C LYS A 1205 19.76 51.80 9.94
N ILE A 1206 19.36 52.80 9.16
CA ILE A 1206 19.51 54.23 9.45
C ILE A 1206 18.15 54.92 9.47
N ILE A 1207 17.94 55.83 10.42
CA ILE A 1207 16.76 56.68 10.51
C ILE A 1207 17.18 58.14 10.23
N LYS A 1208 16.69 58.70 9.13
CA LYS A 1208 16.81 60.13 8.78
C LYS A 1208 15.60 60.89 9.31
N GLN A 1209 15.84 61.84 10.20
CA GLN A 1209 14.81 62.70 10.82
C GLN A 1209 14.51 63.96 10.04
#